data_AF-A0A8R1TP81-F1
#
_entry.id   AF-A0A8R1TP81-F1
#
_cell.length_a   1.000
_cell.length_b   1.000
_cell.length_c   1.000
_cell.angle_alpha   90.00
_cell.angle_beta   90.00
_cell.angle_gamma   90.00
#
_symmetry.space_group_name_H-M   'P 1'
#
loop_
_entity.id
_entity.type
_entity.pdbx_description
1 polymer ?
#
loop_
_entity_poly.entity_id
_entity_poly.type
_entity_poly.pdbx_seq_one_letter_code
_entity_poly.pdbx_strand_id
1 'polypeptide(L)'
;MDLLSQLVGTSTCKQQSSDENDQEEIDLITNDTANLKNRNGLKIVESNINKNDVNVAKSSIICKTEEPNMENGDLPKFGIVESFMLKMTPDSGVQIFRSKKGFEKLAYEGFLYNLDKRHQKYVLWRCEMSKKPGYKCSGRVRMTENSLDMYSAHSHPPNPLKVVADILKARLYAAAEDPTNSSKFLYHEAVHLASFAGSSGLPKLGSMQRVISRKRRHTQKLLEESLNLASSSYDSSNVASTSGSSEGNCSISDLLQTAGQLQFLFTPSGGFKEIELQKSNDIHANDDIDESRTSKDQDRKLELSMLQSLFADISEEKMECPFKPSRSKRMEIQIHLQRIAHDIGISDLTSFDLAEALDDADPLKFLRNEFAYPKMKTLPYVDLLLVNANEDAIYMCGNSLGLMPKGTKRLMDEQFEKWANMGVFGHLQEPLAWAQSDESILNSIAELVGAQRTEVALMNSLTVNLHILLAAFYKPTSKRYKILIESKAFPSDHYAIESQIRLKGLNVEGSLICIQPRAGDDCIRNEDIVALIEEQGDAIAIIWFSAIHYFTGQLFDIRKITKAGHDKASGCIVGWNLAHAFANIPLSLHEWDVDFACWCTYKYSCSGAGGIGGFFVHKRFETDNRERMVGWWGHKKETRFIMDNQLDLDIGAAGYRISNPPMMLMVPLIAFLEVLSKTTMQALRTKSMLLTGYLEYLINHFLSPSSLNRRTKKIMCNIITPSDPEQRGCQLSLKFNVDISLLYGELVRRGVVVDKRYPDVIRVTPVHLYNNYTDVHRFMRALLDSLIVVEGDREK
;
A
#
# COMPACT_ATOMS: atom_id res chain seq x y z
N MET A 1 10.37 -14.34 -23.20
CA MET A 1 10.69 -15.76 -23.02
C MET A 1 12.19 -16.04 -23.17
N ASP A 2 12.95 -15.35 -24.04
CA ASP A 2 14.43 -15.43 -24.02
C ASP A 2 15.12 -14.77 -22.81
N LEU A 3 14.44 -13.86 -22.09
CA LEU A 3 15.07 -13.06 -21.02
C LEU A 3 15.14 -13.75 -19.63
N LEU A 4 14.56 -14.94 -19.45
CA LEU A 4 14.54 -15.67 -18.17
C LEU A 4 15.49 -16.90 -18.15
N SER A 5 16.09 -17.25 -19.29
CA SER A 5 17.04 -18.38 -19.43
C SER A 5 18.49 -18.02 -19.05
N GLN A 6 18.82 -16.74 -18.85
CA GLN A 6 20.20 -16.27 -18.61
C GLN A 6 20.54 -15.94 -17.13
N LEU A 7 19.66 -16.27 -16.17
CA LEU A 7 19.85 -15.91 -14.75
C LEU A 7 20.32 -17.06 -13.85
N VAL A 8 20.80 -18.17 -14.43
CA VAL A 8 21.41 -19.29 -13.69
C VAL A 8 22.79 -19.60 -14.28
N GLY A 9 23.85 -19.42 -13.48
CA GLY A 9 25.24 -19.70 -13.83
C GLY A 9 25.94 -18.49 -14.49
N THR A 10 27.12 -18.05 -14.10
CA THR A 10 28.24 -18.74 -13.46
C THR A 10 29.13 -17.74 -12.72
N SER A 11 29.62 -18.17 -11.57
CA SER A 11 30.80 -17.65 -10.89
C SER A 11 32.00 -17.55 -11.84
N THR A 12 32.63 -16.37 -11.93
CA THR A 12 33.99 -16.25 -12.46
C THR A 12 34.95 -16.07 -11.29
N CYS A 13 35.69 -17.15 -10.97
CA CYS A 13 36.88 -17.07 -10.13
C CYS A 13 38.11 -17.04 -11.04
N LYS A 14 38.92 -15.99 -10.82
CA LYS A 14 40.34 -15.76 -11.09
C LYS A 14 41.09 -16.63 -12.12
N GLN A 15 41.72 -15.88 -13.03
CA GLN A 15 42.88 -16.22 -13.85
C GLN A 15 43.94 -17.05 -13.13
N GLN A 16 44.44 -18.09 -13.78
CA GLN A 16 45.87 -18.30 -14.03
C GLN A 16 46.09 -19.30 -15.18
N SER A 17 47.14 -19.01 -15.93
CA SER A 17 47.67 -19.58 -17.17
C SER A 17 48.10 -21.05 -17.10
N SER A 18 47.92 -21.80 -18.19
CA SER A 18 49.00 -22.38 -19.03
C SER A 18 48.48 -23.52 -19.92
N ASP A 19 48.59 -23.32 -21.23
CA ASP A 19 49.10 -24.20 -22.30
C ASP A 19 48.64 -25.66 -22.52
N GLU A 20 48.60 -25.96 -23.84
CA GLU A 20 48.69 -27.26 -24.54
C GLU A 20 47.41 -28.12 -24.64
N ASN A 21 46.76 -28.09 -25.82
CA ASN A 21 46.88 -29.05 -26.92
C ASN A 21 46.11 -30.34 -26.64
N ASP A 22 45.04 -30.60 -27.39
CA ASP A 22 44.99 -31.77 -28.27
C ASP A 22 43.77 -31.75 -29.19
N GLN A 23 44.04 -32.29 -30.37
CA GLN A 23 43.38 -32.26 -31.65
C GLN A 23 42.23 -33.28 -31.80
N GLU A 24 41.60 -33.19 -32.99
CA GLU A 24 40.86 -34.22 -33.75
C GLU A 24 39.35 -34.43 -33.48
N GLU A 25 38.47 -34.69 -34.45
CA GLU A 25 38.36 -34.51 -35.92
C GLU A 25 36.97 -35.10 -36.31
N ILE A 26 36.52 -34.84 -37.56
CA ILE A 26 35.54 -35.63 -38.38
C ILE A 26 34.08 -35.12 -38.46
N ASP A 27 33.90 -34.05 -39.23
CA ASP A 27 33.29 -33.96 -40.58
C ASP A 27 32.23 -34.94 -41.16
N LEU A 28 31.39 -34.31 -42.02
CA LEU A 28 30.71 -34.79 -43.25
C LEU A 28 29.29 -35.42 -43.17
N ILE A 29 28.29 -34.77 -43.77
CA ILE A 29 27.82 -34.98 -45.17
C ILE A 29 26.68 -33.98 -45.51
N THR A 30 26.80 -33.36 -46.67
CA THR A 30 25.95 -32.33 -47.30
C THR A 30 24.93 -32.88 -48.30
N ASN A 31 23.90 -32.07 -48.53
CA ASN A 31 23.07 -31.89 -49.74
C ASN A 31 21.99 -32.93 -50.10
N ASP A 32 20.73 -32.46 -50.12
CA ASP A 32 19.93 -32.53 -51.34
C ASP A 32 18.86 -31.42 -51.41
N THR A 33 18.81 -30.77 -52.57
CA THR A 33 17.93 -29.67 -52.95
C THR A 33 16.70 -30.15 -53.74
N ALA A 34 15.60 -29.42 -53.56
CA ALA A 34 14.61 -29.01 -54.58
C ALA A 34 13.16 -29.51 -54.44
N ASN A 35 12.27 -28.54 -54.66
CA ASN A 35 10.85 -28.60 -55.03
C ASN A 35 9.80 -28.79 -53.93
N LEU A 36 9.20 -27.66 -53.50
CA LEU A 36 7.75 -27.43 -53.64
C LEU A 36 7.39 -25.96 -53.29
N LYS A 37 7.07 -25.19 -54.33
CA LYS A 37 6.39 -23.88 -54.26
C LYS A 37 4.92 -24.10 -53.88
N ASN A 38 4.39 -23.35 -52.90
CA ASN A 38 3.34 -22.33 -53.11
C ASN A 38 2.65 -21.86 -51.82
N ARG A 39 2.32 -20.55 -51.85
CA ARG A 39 1.30 -19.78 -51.09
C ARG A 39 1.68 -19.12 -49.76
N ASN A 40 1.97 -17.81 -49.91
CA ASN A 40 1.32 -16.63 -49.29
C ASN A 40 1.14 -16.62 -47.76
N GLY A 41 1.57 -15.62 -46.99
CA GLY A 41 2.11 -14.29 -47.27
C GLY A 41 1.62 -13.31 -46.21
N LEU A 42 2.50 -12.49 -45.63
CA LEU A 42 2.21 -11.10 -45.21
C LEU A 42 3.53 -10.40 -44.87
N LYS A 43 3.87 -9.41 -45.71
CA LYS A 43 5.07 -8.58 -45.66
C LYS A 43 4.90 -7.42 -44.68
N ILE A 44 5.95 -7.16 -43.91
CA ILE A 44 6.21 -5.86 -43.26
C ILE A 44 6.79 -4.94 -44.35
N VAL A 45 6.21 -3.75 -44.52
CA VAL A 45 6.70 -2.71 -45.43
C VAL A 45 7.14 -1.51 -44.58
N GLU A 46 8.45 -1.26 -44.57
CA GLU A 46 9.02 0.06 -44.31
C GLU A 46 8.93 0.89 -45.59
N SER A 47 8.44 2.13 -45.51
CA SER A 47 8.70 3.13 -46.54
C SER A 47 8.68 4.54 -45.96
N ASN A 48 9.84 5.20 -46.08
CA ASN A 48 10.06 6.65 -45.92
C ASN A 48 9.19 7.45 -46.91
N ILE A 49 8.51 8.51 -46.44
CA ILE A 49 8.09 9.63 -47.28
C ILE A 49 8.40 10.96 -46.58
N ASN A 50 9.02 11.83 -47.37
CA ASN A 50 9.51 13.18 -47.12
C ASN A 50 8.42 14.22 -46.82
N LYS A 51 8.79 15.18 -45.97
CA LYS A 51 8.61 16.65 -46.06
C LYS A 51 7.51 17.20 -46.99
N ASN A 52 6.48 17.82 -46.42
CA ASN A 52 6.29 19.29 -46.39
C ASN A 52 4.91 19.65 -45.81
N ASP A 53 4.93 20.67 -44.95
CA ASP A 53 3.90 21.68 -44.63
C ASP A 53 2.42 21.28 -44.61
N VAL A 54 1.75 21.52 -43.47
CA VAL A 54 0.53 22.34 -43.34
C VAL A 54 0.12 22.48 -41.86
N ASN A 55 0.18 23.73 -41.37
CA ASN A 55 -0.64 24.37 -40.34
C ASN A 55 -0.87 23.67 -38.98
N VAL A 56 -0.01 24.00 -38.00
CA VAL A 56 -0.37 23.97 -36.58
C VAL A 56 -1.21 25.21 -36.26
N ALA A 57 -2.52 25.00 -36.15
CA ALA A 57 -3.42 25.97 -35.54
C ALA A 57 -3.04 26.14 -34.05
N LYS A 58 -2.53 27.32 -33.71
CA LYS A 58 -2.39 27.80 -32.34
C LYS A 58 -3.78 28.04 -31.76
N SER A 59 -4.27 27.15 -30.89
CA SER A 59 -5.37 27.46 -29.98
C SER A 59 -4.82 28.15 -28.73
N SER A 60 -4.81 29.48 -28.77
CA SER A 60 -4.72 30.32 -27.59
C SER A 60 -6.01 30.20 -26.78
N ILE A 61 -6.01 29.40 -25.72
CA ILE A 61 -7.10 29.45 -24.72
C ILE A 61 -6.73 30.52 -23.70
N ILE A 62 -7.23 31.72 -23.97
CA ILE A 62 -7.32 32.84 -23.04
C ILE A 62 -8.50 32.53 -22.11
N CYS A 63 -8.23 32.06 -20.89
CA CYS A 63 -9.23 32.11 -19.82
C CYS A 63 -9.18 33.51 -19.21
N LYS A 64 -10.11 34.38 -19.65
CA LYS A 64 -10.55 35.54 -18.89
C LYS A 64 -11.20 35.05 -17.60
N THR A 65 -10.57 35.33 -16.46
CA THR A 65 -11.24 35.29 -15.15
C THR A 65 -11.84 36.67 -14.90
N GLU A 66 -13.16 36.73 -14.80
CA GLU A 66 -13.88 37.85 -14.19
C GLU A 66 -13.65 37.82 -12.68
N GLU A 67 -13.20 38.96 -12.14
CA GLU A 67 -13.06 39.21 -10.71
C GLU A 67 -14.43 39.35 -10.04
N PRO A 68 -14.56 38.88 -8.78
CA PRO A 68 -15.29 39.64 -7.79
C PRO A 68 -14.33 40.07 -6.68
N ASN A 69 -14.30 41.38 -6.46
CA ASN A 69 -13.70 42.08 -5.33
C ASN A 69 -13.89 41.34 -4.01
N MET A 70 -12.80 40.95 -3.33
CA MET A 70 -12.76 40.85 -1.88
C MET A 70 -11.42 41.35 -1.36
N GLU A 71 -11.51 42.42 -0.56
CA GLU A 71 -10.43 43.12 0.11
C GLU A 71 -9.82 42.30 1.26
N ASN A 72 -8.49 42.43 1.40
CA ASN A 72 -7.67 42.39 2.61
C ASN A 72 -7.90 41.31 3.68
N GLY A 73 -6.95 40.36 3.77
CA GLY A 73 -6.73 39.51 4.95
C GLY A 73 -5.61 38.48 4.76
N ASP A 74 -4.43 38.79 5.31
CA ASP A 74 -3.21 37.98 5.50
C ASP A 74 -3.15 36.55 4.90
N LEU A 75 -2.66 36.43 3.66
CA LEU A 75 -2.07 35.18 3.15
C LEU A 75 -0.58 35.09 3.51
N PRO A 76 -0.05 33.90 3.83
CA PRO A 76 1.38 33.71 4.08
C PRO A 76 2.18 34.16 2.85
N LYS A 77 3.18 35.05 3.06
CA LYS A 77 4.08 35.52 2.00
C LYS A 77 4.97 34.37 1.54
N PHE A 78 4.52 33.63 0.53
CA PHE A 78 5.36 32.68 -0.19
C PHE A 78 6.50 33.43 -0.89
N GLY A 79 7.71 32.87 -0.87
CA GLY A 79 8.81 33.38 -1.70
C GLY A 79 8.48 33.24 -3.19
N ILE A 80 9.20 33.98 -4.05
CA ILE A 80 8.96 34.00 -5.50
C ILE A 80 8.99 32.59 -6.12
N VAL A 81 9.88 31.72 -5.63
CA VAL A 81 10.01 30.34 -6.13
C VAL A 81 8.75 29.54 -5.79
N GLU A 82 8.31 29.62 -4.55
CA GLU A 82 7.13 28.93 -4.04
C GLU A 82 5.86 29.41 -4.74
N SER A 83 5.70 30.73 -4.88
CA SER A 83 4.57 31.36 -5.59
C SER A 83 4.51 30.95 -7.06
N PHE A 84 5.67 30.90 -7.74
CA PHE A 84 5.75 30.45 -9.13
C PHE A 84 5.41 28.96 -9.26
N MET A 85 5.97 28.09 -8.41
CA MET A 85 5.73 26.64 -8.48
C MET A 85 4.27 26.25 -8.21
N LEU A 86 3.55 26.99 -7.36
CA LEU A 86 2.13 26.78 -7.08
C LEU A 86 1.21 27.07 -8.28
N LYS A 87 1.63 27.97 -9.18
CA LYS A 87 0.85 28.38 -10.37
C LYS A 87 1.17 27.57 -11.62
N MET A 88 2.25 26.79 -11.60
CA MET A 88 2.72 26.04 -12.76
C MET A 88 1.93 24.75 -12.96
N THR A 89 1.62 24.43 -14.21
CA THR A 89 1.03 23.13 -14.55
C THR A 89 2.07 22.02 -14.33
N PRO A 90 1.65 20.81 -13.91
CA PRO A 90 2.55 19.67 -13.70
C PRO A 90 3.44 19.33 -14.92
N ASP A 91 2.98 19.66 -16.12
CA ASP A 91 3.64 19.34 -17.39
C ASP A 91 4.51 20.48 -17.96
N SER A 92 4.71 21.56 -17.21
CA SER A 92 5.45 22.77 -17.65
C SER A 92 6.94 22.56 -17.95
N GLY A 93 7.49 21.37 -17.71
CA GLY A 93 8.90 21.05 -17.93
C GLY A 93 9.88 21.76 -16.99
N VAL A 94 9.38 22.52 -16.01
CA VAL A 94 10.17 23.23 -15.01
C VAL A 94 10.27 22.41 -13.72
N GLN A 95 11.49 22.22 -13.22
CA GLN A 95 11.72 21.59 -11.91
C GLN A 95 12.82 22.30 -11.14
N ILE A 96 12.62 22.47 -9.83
CA ILE A 96 13.64 23.02 -8.92
C ILE A 96 14.04 21.90 -7.95
N PHE A 97 15.34 21.72 -7.75
CA PHE A 97 15.89 20.65 -6.91
C PHE A 97 17.24 21.04 -6.29
N ARG A 98 17.67 20.31 -5.26
CA ARG A 98 19.00 20.49 -4.67
C ARG A 98 19.99 19.48 -5.24
N SER A 99 21.15 19.97 -5.67
CA SER A 99 22.27 19.13 -6.11
C SER A 99 22.85 18.32 -4.95
N LYS A 100 23.72 17.35 -5.26
CA LYS A 100 24.52 16.61 -4.27
C LYS A 100 25.23 17.50 -3.23
N LYS A 101 25.65 18.71 -3.64
CA LYS A 101 26.38 19.66 -2.80
C LYS A 101 25.45 20.63 -2.05
N GLY A 102 24.14 20.42 -2.08
CA GLY A 102 23.15 21.29 -1.44
C GLY A 102 22.74 22.53 -2.26
N PHE A 103 23.42 22.81 -3.38
CA PHE A 103 23.06 23.97 -4.22
C PHE A 103 21.72 23.78 -4.91
N GLU A 104 20.91 24.82 -4.88
CA GLU A 104 19.62 24.89 -5.58
C GLU A 104 19.82 25.03 -7.09
N LYS A 105 19.10 24.20 -7.85
CA LYS A 105 19.15 24.09 -9.30
C LYS A 105 17.76 24.20 -9.90
N LEU A 106 17.70 24.77 -11.10
CA LEU A 106 16.52 24.85 -11.96
C LEU A 106 16.78 24.04 -13.23
N ALA A 107 15.82 23.18 -13.59
CA ALA A 107 15.71 22.56 -14.90
C ALA A 107 14.61 23.28 -15.69
N TYR A 108 14.94 23.74 -16.89
CA TYR A 108 14.00 24.43 -17.78
C TYR A 108 14.48 24.31 -19.22
N GLU A 109 13.58 24.01 -20.16
CA GLU A 109 13.85 23.88 -21.60
C GLU A 109 15.07 23.00 -21.97
N GLY A 110 15.32 21.92 -21.21
CA GLY A 110 16.47 21.03 -21.46
C GLY A 110 17.83 21.58 -21.00
N PHE A 111 17.83 22.68 -20.24
CA PHE A 111 19.01 23.29 -19.62
C PHE A 111 18.99 23.15 -18.10
N LEU A 112 20.18 23.21 -17.49
CA LEU A 112 20.37 23.29 -16.04
C LEU A 112 20.93 24.66 -15.65
N TYR A 113 20.34 25.25 -14.62
CA TYR A 113 20.76 26.52 -14.04
C TYR A 113 21.05 26.35 -12.55
N ASN A 114 22.04 27.11 -12.06
CA ASN A 114 22.29 27.29 -10.63
C ASN A 114 21.68 28.62 -10.20
N LEU A 115 21.23 28.71 -8.95
CA LEU A 115 20.80 29.96 -8.35
C LEU A 115 21.96 30.99 -8.41
N ASP A 116 21.67 32.19 -8.94
CA ASP A 116 22.64 33.29 -9.02
C ASP A 116 22.37 34.33 -7.93
N LYS A 117 21.16 34.90 -7.90
CA LYS A 117 20.75 35.92 -6.91
C LYS A 117 19.25 35.86 -6.64
N ARG A 118 18.84 36.12 -5.39
CA ARG A 118 17.44 36.37 -5.01
C ARG A 118 17.24 37.87 -4.82
N HIS A 119 16.23 38.43 -5.47
CA HIS A 119 15.77 39.80 -5.27
C HIS A 119 14.33 39.78 -4.74
N GLN A 120 13.86 40.91 -4.21
CA GLN A 120 12.49 41.01 -3.66
C GLN A 120 11.38 40.74 -4.70
N LYS A 121 11.63 41.00 -5.99
CA LYS A 121 10.64 40.85 -7.07
C LYS A 121 10.94 39.75 -8.09
N TYR A 122 12.15 39.18 -8.05
CA TYR A 122 12.56 38.13 -8.99
C TYR A 122 13.75 37.31 -8.48
N VAL A 123 13.95 36.12 -9.03
CA VAL A 123 15.10 35.24 -8.78
C VAL A 123 15.87 35.04 -10.07
N LEU A 124 17.19 35.24 -10.04
CA LEU A 124 18.08 35.07 -11.18
C LEU A 124 18.78 33.71 -11.13
N TRP A 125 18.82 33.07 -12.29
CA TRP A 125 19.43 31.77 -12.51
C TRP A 125 20.47 31.87 -13.60
N ARG A 126 21.60 31.20 -13.40
CA ARG A 126 22.70 31.16 -14.36
C ARG A 126 22.94 29.76 -14.86
N CYS A 127 23.19 29.62 -16.16
CA CYS A 127 23.52 28.33 -16.76
C CYS A 127 24.64 27.64 -15.95
N GLU A 128 24.50 26.34 -15.68
CA GLU A 128 25.50 25.55 -14.96
C GLU A 128 26.89 25.66 -15.62
N MET A 129 26.93 25.76 -16.94
CA MET A 129 28.15 25.87 -17.75
C MET A 129 28.80 27.27 -17.70
N SER A 130 28.21 28.24 -17.00
CA SER A 130 28.73 29.62 -16.93
C SER A 130 30.05 29.76 -16.17
N LYS A 131 30.44 28.78 -15.34
CA LYS A 131 31.72 28.76 -14.62
C LYS A 131 32.67 27.65 -15.09
N LYS A 132 32.37 26.93 -16.18
CA LYS A 132 33.22 25.80 -16.61
C LYS A 132 34.55 26.34 -17.17
N PRO A 133 35.71 25.86 -16.70
CA PRO A 133 37.00 26.22 -17.29
C PRO A 133 37.03 25.89 -18.78
N GLY A 134 37.53 26.82 -19.60
CA GLY A 134 37.62 26.66 -21.07
C GLY A 134 36.31 26.85 -21.86
N TYR A 135 35.15 26.99 -21.20
CA TYR A 135 33.87 27.20 -21.88
C TYR A 135 32.86 27.91 -20.97
N LYS A 136 32.59 29.19 -21.23
CA LYS A 136 31.68 30.01 -20.40
C LYS A 136 30.37 30.27 -21.13
N CYS A 137 29.29 29.65 -20.65
CA CYS A 137 27.95 29.92 -21.17
C CYS A 137 27.34 31.22 -20.60
N SER A 138 26.79 32.05 -21.47
CA SER A 138 26.06 33.27 -21.12
C SER A 138 24.63 33.04 -20.64
N GLY A 139 24.05 31.85 -20.86
CA GLY A 139 22.64 31.56 -20.58
C GLY A 139 22.17 32.01 -19.19
N ARG A 140 21.06 32.76 -19.13
CA ARG A 140 20.45 33.27 -17.89
C ARG A 140 18.91 33.25 -17.96
N VAL A 141 18.29 32.95 -16.82
CA VAL A 141 16.83 32.91 -16.66
C VAL A 141 16.42 33.76 -15.46
N ARG A 142 15.33 34.50 -15.59
CA ARG A 142 14.71 35.29 -14.53
C ARG A 142 13.35 34.67 -14.19
N MET A 143 13.16 34.34 -12.93
CA MET A 143 11.88 33.89 -12.39
C MET A 143 11.20 35.03 -11.65
N THR A 144 9.95 35.31 -11.98
CA THR A 144 9.03 36.14 -11.19
C THR A 144 7.94 35.24 -10.61
N GLU A 145 7.02 35.79 -9.83
CA GLU A 145 5.87 35.01 -9.33
C GLU A 145 4.95 34.48 -10.43
N ASN A 146 5.04 35.02 -11.65
CA ASN A 146 4.11 34.73 -12.75
C ASN A 146 4.80 34.29 -14.06
N SER A 147 6.13 34.42 -14.16
CA SER A 147 6.85 34.16 -15.41
C SER A 147 8.25 33.60 -15.17
N LEU A 148 8.73 32.85 -16.16
CA LEU A 148 10.10 32.35 -16.22
C LEU A 148 10.68 32.67 -17.60
N ASP A 149 11.51 33.71 -17.64
CA ASP A 149 11.97 34.31 -18.89
C ASP A 149 13.48 34.13 -19.07
N MET A 150 13.88 33.50 -20.17
CA MET A 150 15.29 33.43 -20.58
C MET A 150 15.71 34.78 -21.18
N TYR A 151 16.57 35.52 -20.48
CA TYR A 151 17.03 36.85 -20.90
C TYR A 151 18.46 36.86 -21.46
N SER A 152 19.13 35.71 -21.48
CA SER A 152 20.40 35.53 -22.19
C SER A 152 20.48 34.14 -22.78
N ALA A 153 20.88 34.05 -24.06
CA ALA A 153 20.91 32.81 -24.81
C ALA A 153 22.06 31.88 -24.38
N HIS A 154 21.87 30.58 -24.57
CA HIS A 154 22.89 29.56 -24.38
C HIS A 154 23.83 29.50 -25.58
N SER A 155 25.12 29.33 -25.29
CA SER A 155 26.16 29.06 -26.30
C SER A 155 26.25 27.58 -26.70
N HIS A 156 25.43 26.71 -26.12
CA HIS A 156 25.39 25.27 -26.34
C HIS A 156 23.96 24.78 -26.53
N PRO A 157 23.74 23.66 -27.24
CA PRO A 157 22.42 23.04 -27.36
C PRO A 157 21.92 22.51 -26.00
N PRO A 158 20.59 22.33 -25.84
CA PRO A 158 20.00 21.68 -24.67
C PRO A 158 20.45 20.22 -24.55
N ASN A 159 20.46 19.69 -23.32
CA ASN A 159 20.82 18.30 -23.05
C ASN A 159 19.78 17.66 -22.09
N PRO A 160 18.63 17.21 -22.63
CA PRO A 160 17.55 16.64 -21.83
C PRO A 160 17.99 15.41 -21.03
N LEU A 161 18.84 14.56 -21.60
CA LEU A 161 19.37 13.38 -20.92
C LEU A 161 20.16 13.76 -19.67
N LYS A 162 20.98 14.80 -19.74
CA LYS A 162 21.70 15.33 -18.58
C LYS A 162 20.76 15.92 -17.54
N VAL A 163 19.72 16.64 -17.96
CA VAL A 163 18.70 17.19 -17.04
C VAL A 163 18.04 16.07 -16.25
N VAL A 164 17.56 15.04 -16.95
CA VAL A 164 16.93 13.87 -16.31
C VAL A 164 17.92 13.17 -15.37
N ALA A 165 19.15 12.94 -15.81
CA ALA A 165 20.17 12.30 -14.97
C ALA A 165 20.45 13.08 -13.68
N ASP A 166 20.53 14.40 -13.72
CA ASP A 166 20.78 15.24 -12.55
C ASP A 166 19.56 15.29 -11.60
N ILE A 167 18.34 15.32 -12.13
CA ILE A 167 17.09 15.24 -11.35
C ILE A 167 16.99 13.88 -10.66
N LEU A 168 17.19 12.78 -11.38
CA LEU A 168 17.20 11.43 -10.82
C LEU A 168 18.24 11.31 -9.72
N LYS A 169 19.44 11.83 -9.96
CA LYS A 169 20.51 11.85 -8.97
C LYS A 169 20.13 12.63 -7.73
N ALA A 170 19.51 13.81 -7.87
CA ALA A 170 19.03 14.61 -6.75
C ALA A 170 17.94 13.89 -5.93
N ARG A 171 16.96 13.28 -6.61
CA ARG A 171 15.92 12.47 -5.96
C ARG A 171 16.51 11.29 -5.20
N LEU A 172 17.48 10.59 -5.79
CA LEU A 172 18.20 9.50 -5.13
C LEU A 172 19.02 9.98 -3.92
N TYR A 173 19.66 11.15 -4.01
CA TYR A 173 20.38 11.73 -2.87
C TYR A 173 19.43 12.11 -1.73
N ALA A 174 18.28 12.72 -2.04
CA ALA A 174 17.25 13.06 -1.06
C ALA A 174 16.66 11.79 -0.42
N ALA A 175 16.32 10.78 -1.23
CA ALA A 175 15.78 9.53 -0.74
C ALA A 175 16.82 8.71 0.06
N ALA A 176 18.12 8.90 -0.19
CA ALA A 176 19.19 8.28 0.61
C ALA A 176 19.41 8.94 1.99
N GLU A 177 18.86 10.14 2.23
CA GLU A 177 18.85 10.78 3.54
C GLU A 177 17.86 10.10 4.50
N ASP A 178 16.87 9.37 3.96
CA ASP A 178 15.99 8.51 4.73
C ASP A 178 16.67 7.15 5.02
N PRO A 179 16.91 6.80 6.29
CA PRO A 179 17.51 5.52 6.66
C PRO A 179 16.62 4.31 6.34
N THR A 180 15.31 4.49 6.17
CA THR A 180 14.37 3.39 5.87
C THR A 180 14.48 2.90 4.43
N ASN A 181 14.99 3.72 3.51
CA ASN A 181 15.12 3.36 2.10
C ASN A 181 16.29 2.39 1.88
N SER A 182 16.03 1.14 1.50
CA SER A 182 17.12 0.21 1.15
C SER A 182 17.83 0.63 -0.14
N SER A 183 19.12 0.30 -0.29
CA SER A 183 19.85 0.58 -1.54
C SER A 183 19.23 -0.13 -2.76
N LYS A 184 18.56 -1.27 -2.52
CA LYS A 184 17.84 -2.02 -3.54
C LYS A 184 16.56 -1.30 -3.96
N PHE A 185 15.79 -0.80 -2.99
CA PHE A 185 14.60 0.03 -3.24
C PHE A 185 14.96 1.26 -4.06
N LEU A 186 15.97 2.03 -3.64
CA LEU A 186 16.42 3.22 -4.36
C LEU A 186 16.92 2.91 -5.77
N TYR A 187 17.57 1.76 -5.98
CA TYR A 187 17.98 1.32 -7.32
C TYR A 187 16.79 0.97 -8.20
N HIS A 188 15.81 0.23 -7.67
CA HIS A 188 14.59 -0.09 -8.41
C HIS A 188 13.80 1.16 -8.77
N GLU A 189 13.71 2.12 -7.84
CA GLU A 189 13.09 3.42 -8.09
C GLU A 189 13.86 4.20 -9.17
N ALA A 190 15.21 4.18 -9.12
CA ALA A 190 16.05 4.79 -10.16
C ALA A 190 15.85 4.16 -11.53
N VAL A 191 15.79 2.82 -11.59
CA VAL A 191 15.56 2.07 -12.84
C VAL A 191 14.17 2.37 -13.37
N HIS A 192 13.15 2.35 -12.51
CA HIS A 192 11.78 2.65 -12.88
C HIS A 192 11.63 4.07 -13.42
N LEU A 193 12.25 5.06 -12.78
CA LEU A 193 12.26 6.44 -13.26
C LEU A 193 13.10 6.63 -14.53
N ALA A 194 14.13 5.80 -14.76
CA ALA A 194 14.99 5.85 -15.94
C ALA A 194 14.46 5.02 -17.13
N SER A 195 13.47 4.14 -16.94
CA SER A 195 12.77 3.47 -18.05
C SER A 195 12.20 4.47 -19.06
N PHE A 196 11.98 5.72 -18.63
CA PHE A 196 11.54 6.83 -19.46
C PHE A 196 12.66 7.58 -20.20
N ALA A 197 13.95 7.35 -19.89
CA ALA A 197 15.06 8.18 -20.35
C ALA A 197 16.21 7.44 -21.05
N GLY A 198 16.11 6.11 -21.21
CA GLY A 198 17.19 5.29 -21.75
C GLY A 198 18.26 4.99 -20.69
N SER A 199 18.65 3.73 -20.59
CA SER A 199 19.47 3.19 -19.48
C SER A 199 20.94 3.63 -19.48
N SER A 200 21.41 4.37 -20.50
CA SER A 200 22.85 4.63 -20.74
C SER A 200 23.49 5.67 -19.81
N GLY A 201 22.75 6.26 -18.86
CA GLY A 201 23.26 7.28 -17.92
C GLY A 201 23.16 6.94 -16.43
N LEU A 202 22.59 5.79 -16.05
CA LEU A 202 22.38 5.44 -14.65
C LEU A 202 23.67 5.02 -13.93
N PRO A 203 23.89 5.41 -12.67
CA PRO A 203 24.98 4.85 -11.88
C PRO A 203 24.77 3.34 -11.70
N LYS A 204 25.82 2.52 -11.85
CA LYS A 204 25.75 1.09 -11.51
C LYS A 204 25.31 0.90 -10.05
N LEU A 205 24.56 -0.16 -9.73
CA LEU A 205 24.08 -0.49 -8.37
C LEU A 205 25.20 -0.39 -7.31
N GLY A 206 26.38 -0.95 -7.60
CA GLY A 206 27.52 -0.86 -6.68
C GLY A 206 28.06 0.57 -6.46
N SER A 207 27.91 1.46 -7.45
CA SER A 207 28.21 2.89 -7.29
C SER A 207 27.17 3.58 -6.40
N MET A 208 25.89 3.27 -6.56
CA MET A 208 24.81 3.76 -5.70
C MET A 208 24.99 3.30 -4.25
N GLN A 209 25.29 2.02 -4.01
CA GLN A 209 25.58 1.49 -2.68
C GLN A 209 26.70 2.28 -1.98
N ARG A 210 27.80 2.57 -2.68
CA ARG A 210 28.91 3.38 -2.14
C ARG A 210 28.48 4.81 -1.83
N VAL A 211 27.67 5.43 -2.69
CA VAL A 211 27.16 6.80 -2.50
C VAL A 211 26.23 6.88 -1.28
N ILE A 212 25.25 5.97 -1.19
CA ILE A 212 24.32 5.87 -0.06
C ILE A 212 25.10 5.63 1.23
N SER A 213 26.01 4.66 1.24
CA SER A 213 26.85 4.36 2.40
C SER A 213 27.73 5.54 2.82
N ARG A 214 28.34 6.28 1.88
CA ARG A 214 29.10 7.51 2.21
C ARG A 214 28.21 8.61 2.77
N LYS A 215 27.03 8.84 2.20
CA LYS A 215 26.11 9.87 2.67
C LYS A 215 25.61 9.53 4.08
N ARG A 216 25.22 8.28 4.33
CA ARG A 216 24.82 7.81 5.66
C ARG A 216 25.94 7.92 6.69
N ARG A 217 27.17 7.54 6.35
CA ARG A 217 28.34 7.78 7.21
C ARG A 217 28.60 9.26 7.48
N HIS A 218 28.40 10.12 6.49
CA HIS A 218 28.57 11.56 6.68
C HIS A 218 27.47 12.14 7.59
N THR A 219 26.21 11.76 7.37
CA THR A 219 25.09 12.12 8.25
C THR A 219 25.34 11.61 9.67
N GLN A 220 25.84 10.38 9.82
CA GLN A 220 26.23 9.81 11.11
C GLN A 220 27.39 10.59 11.77
N LYS A 221 28.44 10.96 11.01
CA LYS A 221 29.55 11.76 11.54
C LYS A 221 29.09 13.15 12.01
N LEU A 222 28.22 13.81 11.25
CA LEU A 222 27.63 15.09 11.65
C LEU A 222 26.78 14.94 12.93
N LEU A 223 26.08 13.81 13.06
CA LEU A 223 25.37 13.42 14.28
C LEU A 223 26.35 13.28 15.46
N GLU A 224 27.41 12.50 15.30
CA GLU A 224 28.44 12.25 16.32
C GLU A 224 29.18 13.54 16.74
N GLU A 225 29.52 14.42 15.78
CA GLU A 225 30.14 15.72 16.05
C GLU A 225 29.19 16.65 16.83
N SER A 226 27.89 16.63 16.52
CA SER A 226 26.88 17.40 17.28
C SER A 226 26.68 16.89 18.70
N LEU A 227 26.86 15.57 18.93
CA LEU A 227 26.74 14.94 20.25
C LEU A 227 27.94 15.26 21.16
N ASN A 228 29.16 15.25 20.62
CA ASN A 228 30.38 15.54 21.39
C ASN A 228 30.50 17.02 21.82
N LEU A 229 29.90 17.95 21.07
CA LEU A 229 29.82 19.38 21.44
C LEU A 229 28.79 19.66 22.55
N ALA A 230 27.80 18.77 22.73
CA ALA A 230 26.78 18.89 23.76
C ALA A 230 27.20 18.26 25.11
N SER A 231 28.19 17.36 25.12
CA SER A 231 28.68 16.69 26.34
C SER A 231 29.88 17.37 27.01
N SER A 232 30.46 18.43 26.42
CA SER A 232 31.65 19.13 26.95
C SER A 232 31.36 20.54 27.51
N SER A 233 30.10 20.89 27.77
CA SER A 233 29.69 22.25 28.19
C SER A 233 28.92 22.31 29.52
N TYR A 234 28.96 21.26 30.34
CA TYR A 234 28.48 21.28 31.73
C TYR A 234 29.67 21.35 32.69
N ASP A 235 30.22 22.56 32.88
CA ASP A 235 31.08 22.87 34.02
C ASP A 235 30.69 24.25 34.57
N SER A 236 30.50 24.31 35.87
CA SER A 236 29.85 25.41 36.59
C SER A 236 30.78 26.59 36.87
N SER A 237 30.43 27.79 36.41
CA SER A 237 30.53 29.11 37.11
C SER A 237 30.74 30.31 36.16
N ASN A 238 30.07 31.42 36.49
CA ASN A 238 30.29 32.83 36.06
C ASN A 238 29.61 33.39 34.78
N VAL A 239 28.42 33.97 35.01
CA VAL A 239 28.01 35.39 34.79
C VAL A 239 28.53 36.15 33.56
N ALA A 240 27.62 36.54 32.64
CA ALA A 240 27.21 37.95 32.38
C ALA A 240 26.53 38.12 31.00
N SER A 241 25.47 38.94 31.00
CA SER A 241 24.58 39.34 29.91
C SER A 241 25.23 40.07 28.72
N THR A 242 24.77 39.80 27.49
CA THR A 242 24.26 40.80 26.51
C THR A 242 23.69 40.15 25.24
N SER A 243 22.63 40.79 24.73
CA SER A 243 21.71 40.45 23.65
C SER A 243 22.27 40.52 22.22
N GLY A 244 21.74 39.71 21.29
CA GLY A 244 21.64 40.10 19.88
C GLY A 244 21.74 38.99 18.82
N SER A 245 20.60 38.35 18.52
CA SER A 245 20.17 37.79 17.22
C SER A 245 21.09 36.81 16.45
N SER A 246 20.71 35.52 16.44
CA SER A 246 20.99 34.60 15.33
C SER A 246 20.05 33.38 15.30
N GLU A 247 19.39 33.23 14.16
CA GLU A 247 18.95 32.02 13.45
C GLU A 247 19.02 30.64 14.13
N GLY A 248 17.87 29.93 14.06
CA GLY A 248 17.77 28.51 13.70
C GLY A 248 18.33 27.46 14.65
N ASN A 249 17.48 26.86 15.50
CA ASN A 249 17.79 25.58 16.15
C ASN A 249 16.62 24.60 16.04
N CYS A 250 16.82 23.58 15.20
CA CYS A 250 16.08 22.32 15.23
C CYS A 250 16.55 21.53 16.46
N SER A 251 15.61 20.94 17.20
CA SER A 251 15.85 20.42 18.55
C SER A 251 16.82 19.23 18.55
N ILE A 252 17.80 19.26 19.46
CA ILE A 252 18.79 18.19 19.70
C ILE A 252 18.12 16.84 20.01
N SER A 253 16.86 16.84 20.46
CA SER A 253 16.04 15.63 20.67
C SER A 253 15.72 14.87 19.38
N ASP A 254 15.54 15.55 18.25
CA ASP A 254 15.23 14.88 16.96
C ASP A 254 16.47 14.18 16.37
N LEU A 255 17.67 14.68 16.69
CA LEU A 255 18.96 14.07 16.29
C LEU A 255 19.29 12.81 17.12
N LEU A 256 18.96 12.81 18.42
CA LEU A 256 19.20 11.68 19.33
C LEU A 256 18.37 10.44 18.96
N GLN A 257 17.14 10.66 18.50
CA GLN A 257 16.24 9.59 18.09
C GLN A 257 16.67 8.90 16.79
N THR A 258 17.29 9.66 15.89
CA THR A 258 17.83 9.17 14.61
C THR A 258 19.11 8.34 14.83
N ALA A 259 19.90 8.63 15.87
CA ALA A 259 21.13 7.89 16.20
C ALA A 259 20.86 6.45 16.64
N GLY A 260 19.86 6.25 17.52
CA GLY A 260 19.49 4.93 18.04
C GLY A 260 18.93 3.97 16.98
N GLN A 261 18.28 4.51 15.94
CA GLN A 261 17.72 3.72 14.83
C GLN A 261 18.76 3.27 13.80
N LEU A 262 19.91 3.96 13.71
CA LEU A 262 20.98 3.61 12.78
C LEU A 262 21.76 2.37 13.22
N GLN A 263 21.85 2.07 14.51
CA GLN A 263 22.65 0.94 15.01
C GLN A 263 22.00 -0.44 14.72
N PHE A 264 20.68 -0.48 14.52
CA PHE A 264 19.93 -1.73 14.32
C PHE A 264 19.82 -2.16 12.84
N LEU A 265 20.09 -1.25 11.88
CA LEU A 265 19.85 -1.47 10.45
C LEU A 265 21.12 -1.84 9.64
N PHE A 266 22.27 -1.99 10.30
CA PHE A 266 23.58 -2.19 9.64
C PHE A 266 24.33 -3.47 10.00
N THR A 267 23.72 -4.45 10.66
CA THR A 267 24.34 -5.78 10.82
C THR A 267 23.91 -6.71 9.68
N PRO A 268 24.81 -7.05 8.74
CA PRO A 268 24.60 -8.19 7.87
C PRO A 268 24.63 -9.45 8.73
N SER A 269 23.69 -10.34 8.50
CA SER A 269 23.68 -11.72 8.99
C SER A 269 25.07 -12.36 8.91
N GLY A 270 25.67 -12.66 10.07
CA GLY A 270 26.92 -13.40 10.18
C GLY A 270 27.60 -13.22 11.54
N GLY A 271 27.49 -14.22 12.40
CA GLY A 271 28.40 -14.42 13.54
C GLY A 271 27.80 -14.15 14.92
N PHE A 272 27.41 -15.23 15.59
CA PHE A 272 27.42 -15.31 17.05
C PHE A 272 28.81 -14.87 17.55
N LYS A 273 28.84 -13.94 18.51
CA LYS A 273 29.93 -13.83 19.48
C LYS A 273 29.32 -13.59 20.85
N GLU A 274 29.53 -14.58 21.71
CA GLU A 274 29.35 -14.50 23.16
C GLU A 274 30.05 -13.26 23.71
N ILE A 275 29.38 -12.54 24.61
CA ILE A 275 30.04 -11.61 25.52
C ILE A 275 29.82 -12.18 26.93
N GLU A 276 30.95 -12.46 27.57
CA GLU A 276 31.13 -13.12 28.86
C GLU A 276 30.30 -12.47 29.99
N LEU A 277 29.70 -13.34 30.81
CA LEU A 277 29.28 -12.99 32.15
C LEU A 277 30.52 -12.70 33.02
N GLN A 278 30.57 -11.50 33.61
CA GLN A 278 31.45 -11.22 34.73
C GLN A 278 31.00 -12.03 35.96
N LYS A 279 31.87 -12.94 36.39
CA LYS A 279 31.82 -13.60 37.69
C LYS A 279 31.97 -12.58 38.81
N SER A 280 31.01 -12.54 39.72
CA SER A 280 31.24 -12.21 41.14
C SER A 280 30.87 -13.44 41.95
N ASN A 281 31.89 -13.99 42.62
CA ASN A 281 31.81 -15.10 43.56
C ASN A 281 30.82 -14.78 44.69
N ASP A 282 30.04 -15.77 45.13
CA ASP A 282 30.07 -16.23 46.53
C ASP A 282 29.14 -17.45 46.77
N ILE A 283 29.77 -18.56 47.18
CA ILE A 283 29.43 -19.41 48.34
C ILE A 283 28.18 -20.34 48.26
N HIS A 284 28.49 -21.66 48.13
CA HIS A 284 27.93 -22.88 48.79
C HIS A 284 26.38 -23.11 48.82
N ALA A 285 25.77 -24.30 48.63
CA ALA A 285 26.16 -25.70 48.78
C ALA A 285 25.12 -26.65 48.11
N ASN A 286 25.62 -27.80 47.63
CA ASN A 286 25.14 -29.19 47.78
C ASN A 286 23.79 -29.74 47.25
N ASP A 287 23.94 -30.97 46.70
CA ASP A 287 23.02 -32.13 46.62
C ASP A 287 22.27 -32.42 45.30
N ASP A 288 23.01 -33.00 44.35
CA ASP A 288 22.97 -34.40 43.84
C ASP A 288 21.66 -35.25 43.76
N ILE A 289 21.65 -36.08 42.69
CA ILE A 289 20.91 -37.36 42.43
C ILE A 289 19.48 -37.23 41.85
N ASP A 290 18.99 -38.04 40.90
CA ASP A 290 19.53 -38.95 39.87
C ASP A 290 18.28 -39.46 39.07
N GLU A 291 18.54 -39.86 37.83
CA GLU A 291 17.78 -40.75 36.91
C GLU A 291 16.35 -41.25 37.23
N SER A 292 15.42 -41.08 36.28
CA SER A 292 15.05 -42.15 35.32
C SER A 292 13.62 -42.03 34.73
N ARG A 293 13.59 -42.16 33.38
CA ARG A 293 12.62 -42.92 32.56
C ARG A 293 11.17 -42.46 32.37
N THR A 294 10.88 -42.30 31.06
CA THR A 294 9.73 -42.80 30.28
C THR A 294 8.49 -41.94 30.03
N SER A 295 8.19 -41.84 28.73
CA SER A 295 6.93 -41.54 28.03
C SER A 295 6.25 -40.19 28.23
N LYS A 296 6.50 -39.25 27.31
CA LYS A 296 5.51 -38.28 26.80
C LYS A 296 5.83 -37.95 25.35
N ASP A 297 5.54 -38.87 24.45
CA ASP A 297 5.68 -38.71 23.00
C ASP A 297 4.45 -39.34 22.32
N GLN A 298 3.27 -38.70 22.50
CA GLN A 298 2.02 -39.08 21.80
C GLN A 298 0.93 -37.99 21.77
N ASP A 299 1.05 -36.88 22.52
CA ASP A 299 -0.03 -35.87 22.60
C ASP A 299 0.07 -34.71 21.59
N ARG A 300 1.07 -34.66 20.69
CA ARG A 300 1.23 -33.55 19.73
C ARG A 300 0.51 -33.71 18.39
N LYS A 301 -0.16 -34.84 18.15
CA LYS A 301 -0.82 -35.13 16.85
C LYS A 301 -2.29 -34.69 16.78
N LEU A 302 -2.88 -34.22 17.88
CA LEU A 302 -4.32 -34.00 18.00
C LEU A 302 -4.79 -32.55 17.67
N GLU A 303 -3.91 -31.55 17.66
CA GLU A 303 -4.35 -30.15 17.57
C GLU A 303 -4.70 -29.67 16.16
N LEU A 304 -4.12 -30.24 15.08
CA LEU A 304 -4.48 -29.84 13.71
C LEU A 304 -5.65 -30.63 13.10
N SER A 305 -5.93 -31.86 13.55
CA SER A 305 -7.14 -32.59 13.11
C SER A 305 -8.41 -32.00 13.72
N MET A 306 -8.30 -31.37 14.90
CA MET A 306 -9.41 -30.66 15.54
C MET A 306 -9.89 -29.48 14.67
N LEU A 307 -9.01 -28.82 13.93
CA LEU A 307 -9.38 -27.72 13.03
C LEU A 307 -10.25 -28.19 11.84
N GLN A 308 -10.34 -29.49 11.56
CA GLN A 308 -11.27 -30.02 10.54
C GLN A 308 -12.60 -30.48 11.15
N SER A 309 -12.65 -30.85 12.43
CA SER A 309 -13.87 -31.30 13.11
C SER A 309 -14.62 -30.17 13.81
N LEU A 310 -13.96 -29.08 14.24
CA LEU A 310 -14.59 -27.97 14.95
C LEU A 310 -15.54 -27.14 14.07
N PHE A 311 -15.44 -27.21 12.74
CA PHE A 311 -16.35 -26.49 11.83
C PHE A 311 -17.63 -27.27 11.48
N ALA A 312 -17.84 -28.47 12.02
CA ALA A 312 -19.01 -29.30 11.69
C ALA A 312 -20.15 -29.27 12.72
N ASP A 313 -19.93 -28.76 13.95
CA ASP A 313 -20.86 -28.95 15.08
C ASP A 313 -21.44 -27.67 15.72
N ILE A 314 -21.43 -26.51 15.04
CA ILE A 314 -22.12 -25.30 15.54
C ILE A 314 -23.48 -25.15 14.85
N SER A 315 -24.42 -26.01 15.23
CA SER A 315 -25.85 -25.89 14.92
C SER A 315 -26.61 -25.33 16.12
N GLU A 316 -27.13 -24.10 15.95
CA GLU A 316 -28.28 -23.50 16.64
C GLU A 316 -28.36 -23.50 18.19
N GLU A 317 -27.75 -22.50 18.83
CA GLU A 317 -28.38 -21.80 19.95
C GLU A 317 -28.48 -20.30 19.62
N LYS A 318 -29.69 -19.86 19.27
CA LYS A 318 -30.01 -18.44 19.00
C LYS A 318 -29.97 -17.64 20.29
N MET A 319 -28.85 -16.95 20.56
CA MET A 319 -28.85 -15.79 21.45
C MET A 319 -29.33 -14.57 20.63
N GLU A 320 -30.59 -14.17 20.80
CA GLU A 320 -31.15 -12.98 20.15
C GLU A 320 -30.43 -11.71 20.64
N CYS A 321 -29.68 -11.07 19.73
CA CYS A 321 -29.11 -9.74 19.95
C CYS A 321 -30.20 -8.67 19.72
N PRO A 322 -30.38 -7.67 20.62
CA PRO A 322 -31.51 -6.74 20.56
C PRO A 322 -31.44 -5.67 19.44
N PHE A 323 -30.61 -5.85 18.41
CA PHE A 323 -30.46 -4.89 17.32
C PHE A 323 -31.53 -5.13 16.23
N LYS A 324 -32.75 -4.59 16.43
CA LYS A 324 -33.80 -4.54 15.39
C LYS A 324 -33.68 -3.24 14.59
N PRO A 325 -33.66 -3.25 13.24
CA PRO A 325 -33.35 -2.05 12.45
C PRO A 325 -34.52 -1.05 12.40
N SER A 326 -34.27 0.22 12.75
CA SER A 326 -35.19 1.35 12.54
C SER A 326 -34.59 2.42 11.60
N ARG A 327 -35.42 3.37 11.12
CA ARG A 327 -35.15 4.25 9.95
C ARG A 327 -34.07 5.34 10.13
N SER A 328 -33.26 5.36 11.20
CA SER A 328 -32.09 6.26 11.34
C SER A 328 -30.97 5.64 12.19
N LYS A 329 -30.05 4.90 11.55
CA LYS A 329 -28.98 4.15 12.23
C LYS A 329 -27.92 5.01 12.94
N ARG A 330 -27.76 6.29 12.54
CA ARG A 330 -26.89 7.23 13.25
C ARG A 330 -27.39 7.50 14.68
N MET A 331 -28.71 7.59 14.85
CA MET A 331 -29.32 7.72 16.17
C MET A 331 -29.07 6.46 17.02
N GLU A 332 -29.01 5.28 16.42
CA GLU A 332 -28.85 4.01 17.15
C GLU A 332 -27.49 3.91 17.86
N ILE A 333 -26.39 4.37 17.26
CA ILE A 333 -25.06 4.38 17.93
C ILE A 333 -25.04 5.33 19.12
N GLN A 334 -25.51 6.57 18.95
CA GLN A 334 -25.52 7.54 20.03
C GLN A 334 -26.44 7.09 21.17
N ILE A 335 -27.61 6.55 20.85
CA ILE A 335 -28.54 5.97 21.83
C ILE A 335 -27.88 4.78 22.55
N HIS A 336 -27.14 3.93 21.83
CA HIS A 336 -26.43 2.81 22.43
C HIS A 336 -25.35 3.26 23.40
N LEU A 337 -24.52 4.23 23.00
CA LEU A 337 -23.50 4.84 23.87
C LEU A 337 -24.14 5.50 25.10
N GLN A 338 -25.25 6.23 24.90
CA GLN A 338 -26.01 6.85 26.00
C GLN A 338 -26.57 5.82 26.97
N ARG A 339 -27.09 4.70 26.46
CA ARG A 339 -27.64 3.63 27.30
C ARG A 339 -26.54 3.00 28.15
N ILE A 340 -25.42 2.60 27.54
CA ILE A 340 -24.28 2.02 28.27
C ILE A 340 -23.74 3.02 29.29
N ALA A 341 -23.55 4.28 28.90
CA ALA A 341 -23.07 5.32 29.80
C ALA A 341 -24.03 5.52 30.99
N HIS A 342 -25.35 5.51 30.74
CA HIS A 342 -26.36 5.57 31.80
C HIS A 342 -26.29 4.36 32.75
N ASP A 343 -26.18 3.15 32.21
CA ASP A 343 -26.14 1.90 32.99
C ASP A 343 -24.91 1.83 33.93
N ILE A 344 -23.80 2.46 33.54
CA ILE A 344 -22.54 2.50 34.31
C ILE A 344 -22.42 3.79 35.16
N GLY A 345 -23.37 4.71 35.05
CA GLY A 345 -23.37 5.98 35.81
C GLY A 345 -22.40 7.04 35.29
N ILE A 346 -22.00 6.95 34.02
CA ILE A 346 -21.15 7.93 33.34
C ILE A 346 -22.02 8.89 32.52
N SER A 347 -21.94 10.19 32.80
CA SER A 347 -22.70 11.21 32.05
C SER A 347 -21.95 11.75 30.83
N ASP A 348 -20.62 11.71 30.86
CA ASP A 348 -19.78 12.24 29.78
C ASP A 348 -19.44 11.16 28.75
N LEU A 349 -20.08 11.26 27.58
CA LEU A 349 -19.87 10.34 26.45
C LEU A 349 -18.47 10.47 25.80
N THR A 350 -17.68 11.45 26.20
CA THR A 350 -16.31 11.69 25.72
C THR A 350 -15.22 11.26 26.72
N SER A 351 -15.63 10.78 27.89
CA SER A 351 -14.71 10.37 28.95
C SER A 351 -13.90 9.12 28.59
N PHE A 352 -12.71 9.02 29.18
CA PHE A 352 -11.89 7.81 29.08
C PHE A 352 -12.53 6.65 29.85
N ASP A 353 -13.16 6.93 30.99
CA ASP A 353 -13.89 5.95 31.81
C ASP A 353 -14.99 5.23 31.01
N LEU A 354 -15.70 5.95 30.11
CA LEU A 354 -16.67 5.30 29.23
C LEU A 354 -15.98 4.35 28.24
N ALA A 355 -14.82 4.73 27.70
CA ALA A 355 -14.07 3.88 26.78
C ALA A 355 -13.58 2.60 27.48
N GLU A 356 -13.11 2.70 28.73
CA GLU A 356 -12.75 1.53 29.54
C GLU A 356 -13.96 0.64 29.81
N ALA A 357 -15.10 1.23 30.19
CA ALA A 357 -16.30 0.45 30.45
C ALA A 357 -16.86 -0.23 29.19
N LEU A 358 -16.74 0.41 28.02
CA LEU A 358 -17.07 -0.19 26.72
C LEU A 358 -16.11 -1.33 26.34
N ASP A 359 -14.82 -1.20 26.67
CA ASP A 359 -13.83 -2.28 26.51
C ASP A 359 -14.15 -3.47 27.42
N ASP A 360 -14.57 -3.20 28.65
CA ASP A 360 -14.93 -4.24 29.60
C ASP A 360 -16.18 -5.01 29.20
N ALA A 361 -17.15 -4.31 28.61
CA ALA A 361 -18.39 -4.86 28.07
C ALA A 361 -18.22 -5.51 26.68
N ASP A 362 -17.08 -5.35 26.00
CA ASP A 362 -16.85 -5.95 24.67
C ASP A 362 -16.66 -7.47 24.79
N PRO A 363 -17.61 -8.30 24.27
CA PRO A 363 -17.50 -9.76 24.35
C PRO A 363 -16.32 -10.30 23.52
N LEU A 364 -15.77 -9.50 22.60
CA LEU A 364 -14.65 -9.86 21.73
C LEU A 364 -13.30 -9.32 22.22
N LYS A 365 -13.22 -8.72 23.42
CA LYS A 365 -11.99 -8.12 23.93
C LYS A 365 -10.80 -9.08 23.98
N PHE A 366 -11.07 -10.37 24.19
CA PHE A 366 -10.05 -11.42 24.25
C PHE A 366 -9.30 -11.60 22.93
N LEU A 367 -9.90 -11.29 21.77
CA LEU A 367 -9.28 -11.45 20.45
C LEU A 367 -8.04 -10.56 20.27
N ARG A 368 -7.98 -9.41 20.94
CA ARG A 368 -6.80 -8.53 20.93
C ARG A 368 -5.52 -9.28 21.35
N ASN A 369 -5.64 -10.21 22.30
CA ASN A 369 -4.51 -10.97 22.81
C ASN A 369 -3.92 -11.96 21.79
N GLU A 370 -4.59 -12.19 20.67
CA GLU A 370 -4.14 -13.07 19.60
C GLU A 370 -3.20 -12.37 18.61
N PHE A 371 -3.00 -11.05 18.71
CA PHE A 371 -2.20 -10.26 17.76
C PHE A 371 -0.92 -9.70 18.39
N ALA A 372 0.14 -9.59 17.58
CA ALA A 372 1.37 -8.93 17.96
C ALA A 372 1.29 -7.43 17.66
N TYR A 373 1.47 -6.60 18.69
CA TYR A 373 1.49 -5.15 18.58
C TYR A 373 2.92 -4.60 18.47
N PRO A 374 3.19 -3.66 17.54
CA PRO A 374 4.35 -2.80 17.64
C PRO A 374 4.31 -2.01 18.96
N LYS A 375 5.43 -1.91 19.64
CA LYS A 375 5.59 -1.02 20.80
C LYS A 375 5.98 0.37 20.35
N MET A 376 5.62 1.40 21.12
CA MET A 376 5.99 2.79 20.82
C MET A 376 7.48 2.95 20.48
N LYS A 377 8.37 2.35 21.28
CA LYS A 377 9.83 2.38 21.06
C LYS A 377 10.34 1.68 19.80
N THR A 378 9.53 0.81 19.20
CA THR A 378 9.91 0.03 18.00
C THR A 378 9.49 0.71 16.70
N LEU A 379 8.63 1.72 16.77
CA LEU A 379 8.16 2.45 15.61
C LEU A 379 9.17 3.52 15.17
N PRO A 380 9.31 3.77 13.86
CA PRO A 380 10.15 4.84 13.34
C PRO A 380 9.53 6.21 13.65
N TYR A 381 10.37 7.23 13.88
CA TYR A 381 10.01 8.64 14.09
C TYR A 381 9.07 8.97 15.27
N VAL A 382 8.77 8.01 16.16
CA VAL A 382 8.02 8.26 17.39
C VAL A 382 8.87 9.00 18.38
N ASP A 383 8.49 10.21 18.81
CA ASP A 383 9.19 10.97 19.84
C ASP A 383 8.95 10.36 21.24
N LEU A 384 10.00 9.79 21.83
CA LEU A 384 9.92 9.11 23.13
C LEU A 384 9.68 10.06 24.30
N LEU A 385 9.79 11.37 24.10
CA LEU A 385 9.43 12.36 25.10
C LEU A 385 7.90 12.60 25.15
N LEU A 386 7.17 12.21 24.10
CA LEU A 386 5.72 12.39 24.01
C LEU A 386 4.91 11.14 24.38
N VAL A 387 5.56 9.98 24.51
CA VAL A 387 4.87 8.69 24.69
C VAL A 387 5.56 7.79 25.70
N ASN A 388 4.81 6.82 26.23
CA ASN A 388 5.38 5.73 27.01
C ASN A 388 5.99 4.68 26.08
N ALA A 389 7.32 4.52 26.14
CA ALA A 389 8.10 3.64 25.27
C ALA A 389 7.64 2.17 25.22
N ASN A 390 7.04 1.65 26.31
CA ASN A 390 6.65 0.24 26.44
C ASN A 390 5.19 -0.05 26.10
N GLU A 391 4.37 0.98 25.85
CA GLU A 391 2.99 0.80 25.42
C GLU A 391 2.87 0.30 23.99
N ASP A 392 1.73 -0.32 23.68
CA ASP A 392 1.36 -0.65 22.31
C ASP A 392 1.10 0.62 21.51
N ALA A 393 1.54 0.64 20.25
CA ALA A 393 1.21 1.67 19.30
C ALA A 393 -0.31 1.82 19.11
N ILE A 394 -0.74 3.02 18.74
CA ILE A 394 -2.12 3.28 18.32
C ILE A 394 -2.23 2.83 16.85
N TYR A 395 -2.43 1.53 16.63
CA TYR A 395 -2.42 0.93 15.30
C TYR A 395 -3.82 0.92 14.66
N MET A 396 -4.08 1.89 13.79
CA MET A 396 -5.36 2.09 13.09
C MET A 396 -5.18 2.02 11.55
N CYS A 397 -4.23 1.20 11.09
CA CYS A 397 -3.84 1.04 9.67
C CYS A 397 -4.05 -0.40 9.14
N GLY A 398 -4.93 -1.19 9.80
CA GLY A 398 -5.22 -2.58 9.42
C GLY A 398 -5.87 -2.76 8.04
N ASN A 399 -6.50 -1.71 7.53
CA ASN A 399 -7.01 -1.63 6.16
C ASN A 399 -5.89 -1.61 5.09
N SER A 400 -4.64 -1.40 5.49
CA SER A 400 -3.47 -1.40 4.60
C SER A 400 -2.60 -2.63 4.85
N LEU A 401 -2.27 -2.90 6.12
CA LEU A 401 -1.55 -4.10 6.56
C LEU A 401 -2.09 -4.51 7.94
N GLY A 402 -2.69 -5.71 8.04
CA GLY A 402 -3.17 -6.25 9.31
C GLY A 402 -2.03 -6.58 10.28
N LEU A 403 -2.32 -6.55 11.58
CA LEU A 403 -1.37 -7.00 12.60
C LEU A 403 -1.11 -8.50 12.48
N MET A 404 0.09 -8.96 12.82
CA MET A 404 0.45 -10.38 12.73
C MET A 404 -0.30 -11.19 13.81
N PRO A 405 -1.08 -12.23 13.45
CA PRO A 405 -1.60 -13.20 14.41
C PRO A 405 -0.43 -13.94 15.08
N LYS A 406 -0.42 -14.06 16.40
CA LYS A 406 0.68 -14.68 17.17
C LYS A 406 0.96 -16.13 16.73
N GLY A 407 -0.08 -16.87 16.32
CA GLY A 407 0.03 -18.23 15.80
C GLY A 407 0.92 -18.35 14.55
N THR A 408 1.07 -17.25 13.78
CA THR A 408 1.87 -17.23 12.54
C THR A 408 3.31 -17.68 12.78
N LYS A 409 3.94 -17.21 13.87
CA LYS A 409 5.34 -17.57 14.17
C LYS A 409 5.48 -19.06 14.41
N ARG A 410 4.65 -19.62 15.30
CA ARG A 410 4.65 -21.05 15.64
C ARG A 410 4.47 -21.92 14.38
N LEU A 411 3.42 -21.63 13.60
CA LEU A 411 3.12 -22.39 12.39
C LEU A 411 4.22 -22.27 11.34
N MET A 412 4.88 -21.11 11.23
CA MET A 412 6.00 -20.91 10.30
C MET A 412 7.21 -21.75 10.71
N ASP A 413 7.55 -21.75 12.00
CA ASP A 413 8.65 -22.54 12.54
C ASP A 413 8.40 -24.05 12.30
N GLU A 414 7.17 -24.53 12.47
CA GLU A 414 6.78 -25.90 12.14
C GLU A 414 7.01 -26.25 10.65
N GLN A 415 6.70 -25.31 9.74
CA GLN A 415 6.93 -25.53 8.31
C GLN A 415 8.41 -25.43 7.92
N PHE A 416 9.21 -24.60 8.59
CA PHE A 416 10.65 -24.57 8.41
C PHE A 416 11.29 -25.89 8.87
N GLU A 417 10.89 -26.41 10.04
CA GLU A 417 11.36 -27.71 10.52
C GLU A 417 10.94 -28.84 9.57
N LYS A 418 9.70 -28.84 9.09
CA LYS A 418 9.24 -29.82 8.09
C LYS A 418 10.09 -29.75 6.82
N TRP A 419 10.41 -28.54 6.35
CA TRP A 419 11.24 -28.37 5.16
C TRP A 419 12.67 -28.86 5.39
N ALA A 420 13.28 -28.50 6.51
CA ALA A 420 14.62 -28.94 6.89
C ALA A 420 14.74 -30.47 7.00
N ASN A 421 13.72 -31.11 7.60
CA ASN A 421 13.76 -32.54 7.92
C ASN A 421 13.23 -33.45 6.79
N MET A 422 12.31 -32.97 5.94
CA MET A 422 11.64 -33.80 4.94
C MET A 422 11.94 -33.43 3.49
N GLY A 423 12.49 -32.24 3.20
CA GLY A 423 12.72 -31.79 1.83
C GLY A 423 11.48 -31.95 0.95
N VAL A 424 11.64 -32.61 -0.20
CA VAL A 424 10.55 -32.83 -1.19
C VAL A 424 9.35 -33.61 -0.62
N PHE A 425 9.54 -34.46 0.39
CA PHE A 425 8.46 -35.26 0.97
C PHE A 425 7.39 -34.40 1.67
N GLY A 426 7.72 -33.16 2.03
CA GLY A 426 6.75 -32.23 2.60
C GLY A 426 5.59 -31.87 1.66
N HIS A 427 5.72 -32.09 0.35
CA HIS A 427 4.63 -31.87 -0.62
C HIS A 427 3.39 -32.70 -0.35
N LEU A 428 3.56 -33.93 0.15
CA LEU A 428 2.48 -34.91 0.34
C LEU A 428 2.27 -35.30 1.80
N GLN A 429 3.25 -35.06 2.67
CA GLN A 429 3.18 -35.46 4.07
C GLN A 429 2.28 -34.52 4.87
N GLU A 430 1.39 -35.08 5.68
CA GLU A 430 0.58 -34.35 6.66
C GLU A 430 1.33 -34.16 8.01
N PRO A 431 1.00 -33.12 8.81
CA PRO A 431 -0.04 -32.13 8.55
C PRO A 431 0.39 -31.07 7.51
N LEU A 432 -0.59 -30.51 6.81
CA LEU A 432 -0.46 -29.48 5.77
C LEU A 432 0.46 -29.92 4.62
N ALA A 433 0.02 -30.91 3.83
CA ALA A 433 0.71 -31.27 2.59
C ALA A 433 0.82 -30.05 1.65
N TRP A 434 2.05 -29.65 1.28
CA TRP A 434 2.25 -28.38 0.58
C TRP A 434 1.60 -28.32 -0.81
N ALA A 435 1.44 -29.48 -1.47
CA ALA A 435 0.74 -29.53 -2.76
C ALA A 435 -0.77 -29.20 -2.65
N GLN A 436 -1.34 -29.28 -1.45
CA GLN A 436 -2.77 -29.10 -1.17
C GLN A 436 -3.00 -28.00 -0.11
N SER A 437 -1.97 -27.21 0.20
CA SER A 437 -2.04 -26.26 1.31
C SER A 437 -3.14 -25.21 1.12
N ASP A 438 -3.38 -24.78 -0.11
CA ASP A 438 -4.47 -23.87 -0.46
C ASP A 438 -5.86 -24.51 -0.34
N GLU A 439 -5.98 -25.80 -0.66
CA GLU A 439 -7.21 -26.58 -0.53
C GLU A 439 -7.63 -26.83 0.93
N SER A 440 -6.67 -26.80 1.87
CA SER A 440 -6.89 -27.15 3.28
C SER A 440 -7.86 -26.22 4.02
N ILE A 441 -7.99 -24.98 3.58
CA ILE A 441 -8.81 -23.95 4.24
C ILE A 441 -9.96 -23.40 3.38
N LEU A 442 -10.22 -23.98 2.20
CA LEU A 442 -11.23 -23.44 1.28
C LEU A 442 -12.65 -23.40 1.86
N ASN A 443 -13.00 -24.30 2.80
CA ASN A 443 -14.32 -24.25 3.44
C ASN A 443 -14.49 -22.95 4.23
N SER A 444 -13.51 -22.61 5.08
CA SER A 444 -13.53 -21.37 5.85
C SER A 444 -13.49 -20.14 4.94
N ILE A 445 -12.73 -20.19 3.84
CA ILE A 445 -12.72 -19.09 2.85
C ILE A 445 -14.07 -18.94 2.17
N ALA A 446 -14.70 -20.03 1.74
CA ALA A 446 -16.01 -20.04 1.11
C ALA A 446 -17.09 -19.47 2.05
N GLU A 447 -17.08 -19.88 3.32
CA GLU A 447 -17.96 -19.34 4.35
C GLU A 447 -17.79 -17.82 4.52
N LEU A 448 -16.54 -17.33 4.58
CA LEU A 448 -16.27 -15.90 4.77
C LEU A 448 -16.75 -15.00 3.64
N VAL A 449 -16.82 -15.53 2.41
CA VAL A 449 -17.33 -14.79 1.26
C VAL A 449 -18.79 -15.14 0.94
N GLY A 450 -19.40 -16.08 1.67
CA GLY A 450 -20.73 -16.62 1.40
C GLY A 450 -20.83 -17.22 0.00
N ALA A 451 -19.91 -18.15 -0.27
CA ALA A 451 -19.81 -18.94 -1.50
C ALA A 451 -19.81 -20.45 -1.20
N GLN A 452 -19.93 -21.27 -2.24
CA GLN A 452 -19.67 -22.70 -2.20
C GLN A 452 -18.16 -22.97 -2.32
N ARG A 453 -17.72 -24.13 -1.81
CA ARG A 453 -16.30 -24.53 -1.87
C ARG A 453 -15.73 -24.54 -3.30
N THR A 454 -16.51 -24.97 -4.29
CA THR A 454 -16.07 -25.05 -5.70
C THR A 454 -15.95 -23.68 -6.38
N GLU A 455 -16.53 -22.65 -5.79
CA GLU A 455 -16.52 -21.28 -6.32
C GLU A 455 -15.30 -20.49 -5.88
N VAL A 456 -14.49 -20.98 -4.93
CA VAL A 456 -13.34 -20.24 -4.37
C VAL A 456 -12.00 -20.93 -4.62
N ALA A 457 -10.96 -20.13 -4.80
CA ALA A 457 -9.57 -20.57 -4.82
C ALA A 457 -8.65 -19.56 -4.11
N LEU A 458 -7.50 -20.03 -3.62
CA LEU A 458 -6.44 -19.19 -3.10
C LEU A 458 -5.22 -19.30 -4.01
N MET A 459 -4.83 -18.20 -4.66
CA MET A 459 -3.73 -18.19 -5.60
C MET A 459 -3.19 -16.78 -5.87
N ASN A 460 -1.94 -16.72 -6.33
CA ASN A 460 -1.28 -15.51 -6.81
C ASN A 460 -1.42 -14.30 -5.86
N SER A 461 -1.68 -13.12 -6.41
CA SER A 461 -2.01 -11.89 -5.70
C SER A 461 -3.26 -11.26 -6.34
N LEU A 462 -3.87 -10.28 -5.65
CA LEU A 462 -5.10 -9.60 -6.06
C LEU A 462 -5.11 -9.16 -7.54
N THR A 463 -4.14 -8.34 -7.96
CA THR A 463 -4.12 -7.80 -9.34
C THR A 463 -3.86 -8.89 -10.38
N VAL A 464 -3.07 -9.90 -10.05
CA VAL A 464 -2.85 -11.05 -10.96
C VAL A 464 -4.15 -11.82 -11.15
N ASN A 465 -4.90 -12.05 -10.08
CA ASN A 465 -6.22 -12.69 -10.13
C ASN A 465 -7.21 -11.88 -10.96
N LEU A 466 -7.22 -10.54 -10.82
CA LEU A 466 -8.03 -9.66 -11.68
C LEU A 466 -7.67 -9.83 -13.17
N HIS A 467 -6.38 -9.87 -13.51
CA HIS A 467 -5.97 -10.11 -14.90
C HIS A 467 -6.44 -11.46 -15.44
N ILE A 468 -6.36 -12.53 -14.63
CA ILE A 468 -6.83 -13.87 -15.01
C ILE A 468 -8.35 -13.85 -15.26
N LEU A 469 -9.10 -13.19 -14.37
CA LEU A 469 -10.56 -13.01 -14.52
C LEU A 469 -10.89 -12.21 -15.77
N LEU A 470 -10.29 -11.05 -15.99
CA LEU A 470 -10.54 -10.23 -17.18
C LEU A 470 -10.15 -10.96 -18.47
N ALA A 471 -9.05 -11.71 -18.50
CA ALA A 471 -8.67 -12.49 -19.68
C ALA A 471 -9.75 -13.51 -20.07
N ALA A 472 -10.43 -14.10 -19.07
CA ALA A 472 -11.49 -15.08 -19.26
C ALA A 472 -12.88 -14.46 -19.50
N PHE A 473 -13.25 -13.38 -18.80
CA PHE A 473 -14.61 -12.82 -18.82
C PHE A 473 -14.77 -11.61 -19.76
N TYR A 474 -13.71 -10.84 -19.99
CA TYR A 474 -13.78 -9.70 -20.91
C TYR A 474 -13.59 -10.16 -22.37
N LYS A 475 -14.72 -10.49 -23.01
CA LYS A 475 -14.82 -10.88 -24.42
C LYS A 475 -15.58 -9.79 -25.20
N PRO A 476 -14.95 -8.64 -25.48
CA PRO A 476 -15.62 -7.52 -26.11
C PRO A 476 -16.08 -7.85 -27.54
N THR A 477 -17.20 -7.27 -27.94
CA THR A 477 -17.77 -7.29 -29.30
C THR A 477 -17.89 -5.86 -29.83
N SER A 478 -18.23 -5.68 -31.11
CA SER A 478 -18.44 -4.34 -31.68
C SER A 478 -19.55 -3.53 -30.99
N LYS A 479 -20.53 -4.18 -30.37
CA LYS A 479 -21.64 -3.53 -29.66
C LYS A 479 -21.44 -3.46 -28.16
N ARG A 480 -20.81 -4.48 -27.57
CA ARG A 480 -20.59 -4.62 -26.13
C ARG A 480 -19.11 -4.78 -25.84
N TYR A 481 -18.46 -3.69 -25.47
CA TYR A 481 -17.02 -3.67 -25.23
C TYR A 481 -16.61 -2.82 -24.03
N LYS A 482 -17.56 -2.09 -23.42
CA LYS A 482 -17.21 -1.15 -22.36
C LYS A 482 -17.00 -1.86 -21.02
N ILE A 483 -16.15 -1.29 -20.17
CA ILE A 483 -15.98 -1.69 -18.78
C ILE A 483 -16.39 -0.49 -17.92
N LEU A 484 -17.31 -0.71 -16.97
CA LEU A 484 -17.76 0.31 -16.03
C LEU A 484 -17.05 0.13 -14.68
N ILE A 485 -16.43 1.20 -14.18
CA ILE A 485 -15.77 1.27 -12.86
C ILE A 485 -16.13 2.55 -12.12
N GLU A 486 -15.87 2.57 -10.81
CA GLU A 486 -15.89 3.81 -10.03
C GLU A 486 -14.72 4.74 -10.40
N SER A 487 -14.96 6.06 -10.33
CA SER A 487 -13.88 7.01 -10.50
C SER A 487 -12.87 6.95 -9.36
N LYS A 488 -11.61 7.19 -9.69
CA LYS A 488 -10.48 7.06 -8.76
C LYS A 488 -10.45 5.69 -8.06
N ALA A 489 -10.89 4.63 -8.75
CA ALA A 489 -10.65 3.25 -8.35
C ALA A 489 -9.18 3.03 -7.94
N PHE A 490 -8.91 1.98 -7.17
CA PHE A 490 -7.55 1.71 -6.74
C PHE A 490 -6.61 1.61 -7.97
N PRO A 491 -5.44 2.27 -7.97
CA PRO A 491 -4.65 2.45 -9.20
C PRO A 491 -4.34 1.13 -9.91
N SER A 492 -4.08 0.06 -9.16
CA SER A 492 -3.77 -1.24 -9.75
C SER A 492 -4.94 -1.86 -10.51
N ASP A 493 -6.18 -1.68 -10.05
CA ASP A 493 -7.40 -2.11 -10.74
C ASP A 493 -7.58 -1.33 -12.04
N HIS A 494 -7.44 0.00 -11.95
CA HIS A 494 -7.54 0.89 -13.10
C HIS A 494 -6.54 0.50 -14.19
N TYR A 495 -5.26 0.33 -13.82
CA TYR A 495 -4.21 -0.08 -14.76
C TYR A 495 -4.43 -1.50 -15.32
N ALA A 496 -4.95 -2.42 -14.51
CA ALA A 496 -5.27 -3.77 -14.98
C ALA A 496 -6.37 -3.75 -16.05
N ILE A 497 -7.39 -2.92 -15.86
CA ILE A 497 -8.50 -2.77 -16.80
C ILE A 497 -8.05 -2.06 -18.08
N GLU A 498 -7.32 -0.95 -17.98
CA GLU A 498 -6.82 -0.27 -19.17
C GLU A 498 -5.91 -1.17 -20.02
N SER A 499 -5.02 -1.93 -19.38
CA SER A 499 -4.13 -2.84 -20.10
C SER A 499 -4.90 -3.99 -20.76
N GLN A 500 -5.95 -4.52 -20.12
CA GLN A 500 -6.83 -5.53 -20.73
C GLN A 500 -7.59 -4.98 -21.95
N ILE A 501 -8.09 -3.73 -21.89
CA ILE A 501 -8.69 -3.04 -23.05
C ILE A 501 -7.68 -2.93 -24.20
N ARG A 502 -6.46 -2.45 -23.91
CA ARG A 502 -5.39 -2.32 -24.92
C ARG A 502 -5.00 -3.66 -25.53
N LEU A 503 -4.92 -4.73 -24.73
CA LEU A 503 -4.62 -6.09 -25.20
C LEU A 503 -5.68 -6.64 -26.18
N LYS A 504 -6.92 -6.14 -26.12
CA LYS A 504 -7.99 -6.46 -27.08
C LYS A 504 -7.99 -5.55 -28.33
N GLY A 505 -7.00 -4.67 -28.46
CA GLY A 505 -6.90 -3.72 -29.58
C GLY A 505 -7.91 -2.58 -29.52
N LEU A 506 -8.52 -2.33 -28.36
CA LEU A 506 -9.52 -1.28 -28.16
C LEU A 506 -8.88 -0.01 -27.61
N ASN A 507 -9.51 1.13 -27.90
CA ASN A 507 -9.15 2.41 -27.32
C ASN A 507 -9.74 2.54 -25.90
N VAL A 508 -8.92 3.03 -24.96
CA VAL A 508 -9.31 3.17 -23.53
C VAL A 508 -10.41 4.20 -23.33
N GLU A 509 -10.30 5.39 -23.93
CA GLU A 509 -11.25 6.49 -23.79
C GLU A 509 -12.67 6.10 -24.22
N GLY A 510 -12.81 5.31 -25.29
CA GLY A 510 -14.12 4.81 -25.74
C GLY A 510 -14.65 3.60 -24.95
N SER A 511 -13.76 2.82 -24.32
CA SER A 511 -14.09 1.53 -23.72
C SER A 511 -14.19 1.57 -22.19
N LEU A 512 -13.64 2.58 -21.53
CA LEU A 512 -13.64 2.68 -20.07
C LEU A 512 -14.62 3.77 -19.62
N ILE A 513 -15.64 3.38 -18.87
CA ILE A 513 -16.56 4.31 -18.20
C ILE A 513 -16.14 4.42 -16.73
N CYS A 514 -15.79 5.63 -16.30
CA CYS A 514 -15.48 5.94 -14.89
C CYS A 514 -16.60 6.80 -14.30
N ILE A 515 -17.50 6.22 -13.50
CA ILE A 515 -18.58 6.99 -12.87
C ILE A 515 -18.05 7.90 -11.77
N GLN A 516 -18.35 9.19 -11.86
CA GLN A 516 -17.90 10.21 -10.91
C GLN A 516 -18.96 10.47 -9.84
N PRO A 517 -18.57 10.92 -8.64
CA PRO A 517 -19.54 11.50 -7.71
C PRO A 517 -20.15 12.77 -8.32
N ARG A 518 -21.34 13.14 -7.86
CA ARG A 518 -21.97 14.42 -8.24
C ARG A 518 -21.10 15.59 -7.77
N ALA A 519 -21.22 16.75 -8.41
CA ALA A 519 -20.48 17.94 -8.01
C ALA A 519 -20.76 18.29 -6.53
N GLY A 520 -19.70 18.36 -5.72
CA GLY A 520 -19.79 18.63 -4.28
C GLY A 520 -19.86 17.39 -3.38
N ASP A 521 -20.14 16.21 -3.94
CA ASP A 521 -20.15 14.94 -3.19
C ASP A 521 -18.74 14.30 -3.24
N ASP A 522 -18.31 13.65 -2.16
CA ASP A 522 -17.07 12.83 -2.15
C ASP A 522 -17.34 11.35 -2.52
N CYS A 523 -18.60 10.89 -2.41
CA CYS A 523 -19.03 9.51 -2.63
C CYS A 523 -19.97 9.38 -3.84
N ILE A 524 -20.02 8.20 -4.47
CA ILE A 524 -20.86 7.93 -5.65
C ILE A 524 -22.16 7.30 -5.18
N ARG A 525 -23.31 7.87 -5.56
CA ARG A 525 -24.60 7.35 -5.08
C ARG A 525 -24.98 6.06 -5.81
N ASN A 526 -25.52 5.08 -5.08
CA ASN A 526 -25.92 3.80 -5.68
C ASN A 526 -26.99 3.98 -6.78
N GLU A 527 -27.87 4.97 -6.65
CA GLU A 527 -28.87 5.32 -7.67
C GLU A 527 -28.25 5.85 -8.97
N ASP A 528 -27.12 6.56 -8.91
CA ASP A 528 -26.43 7.05 -10.11
C ASP A 528 -25.77 5.90 -10.87
N ILE A 529 -25.23 4.92 -10.13
CA ILE A 529 -24.67 3.69 -10.71
C ILE A 529 -25.77 2.91 -11.44
N VAL A 530 -26.92 2.70 -10.80
CA VAL A 530 -28.05 1.97 -11.40
C VAL A 530 -28.60 2.69 -12.63
N ALA A 531 -28.78 4.02 -12.56
CA ALA A 531 -29.26 4.81 -13.69
C ALA A 531 -28.31 4.71 -14.90
N LEU A 532 -26.99 4.76 -14.68
CA LEU A 532 -26.01 4.61 -15.74
C LEU A 532 -26.03 3.20 -16.36
N ILE A 533 -26.21 2.16 -15.53
CA ILE A 533 -26.37 0.78 -16.02
C ILE A 533 -27.64 0.66 -16.86
N GLU A 534 -28.75 1.25 -16.43
CA GLU A 534 -30.01 1.26 -17.18
C GLU A 534 -29.83 1.93 -18.55
N GLU A 535 -29.15 3.08 -18.60
CA GLU A 535 -28.90 3.85 -19.81
C GLU A 535 -27.91 3.16 -20.76
N GLN A 536 -26.77 2.67 -20.26
CA GLN A 536 -25.62 2.25 -21.08
C GLN A 536 -25.31 0.75 -21.02
N GLY A 537 -26.03 -0.03 -20.21
CA GLY A 537 -25.72 -1.43 -19.91
C GLY A 537 -25.63 -2.34 -21.13
N ASP A 538 -26.32 -2.01 -22.23
CA ASP A 538 -26.24 -2.82 -23.45
C ASP A 538 -24.88 -2.75 -24.17
N ALA A 539 -24.11 -1.68 -23.92
CA ALA A 539 -22.74 -1.53 -24.40
C ALA A 539 -21.68 -2.02 -23.39
N ILE A 540 -22.07 -2.31 -22.14
CA ILE A 540 -21.18 -2.69 -21.06
C ILE A 540 -20.97 -4.20 -21.06
N ALA A 541 -19.71 -4.62 -21.18
CA ALA A 541 -19.27 -6.01 -21.06
C ALA A 541 -19.08 -6.42 -19.61
N ILE A 542 -18.34 -5.59 -18.86
CA ILE A 542 -17.98 -5.85 -17.47
C ILE A 542 -18.37 -4.64 -16.62
N ILE A 543 -19.02 -4.89 -15.49
CA ILE A 543 -19.10 -3.94 -14.38
C ILE A 543 -18.07 -4.42 -13.34
N TRP A 544 -17.10 -3.58 -13.00
CA TRP A 544 -16.06 -3.89 -12.02
C TRP A 544 -15.99 -2.79 -10.98
N PHE A 545 -16.35 -3.10 -9.73
CA PHE A 545 -16.28 -2.15 -8.62
C PHE A 545 -15.47 -2.72 -7.46
N SER A 546 -14.80 -1.84 -6.71
CA SER A 546 -14.46 -2.19 -5.33
C SER A 546 -15.72 -2.33 -4.48
N ALA A 547 -15.82 -3.34 -3.64
CA ALA A 547 -16.94 -3.48 -2.70
C ALA A 547 -16.91 -2.35 -1.65
N ILE A 548 -15.72 -2.07 -1.11
CA ILE A 548 -15.47 -0.90 -0.28
C ILE A 548 -14.41 -0.05 -0.95
N HIS A 549 -14.75 1.20 -1.28
CA HIS A 549 -13.83 2.12 -1.92
C HIS A 549 -12.68 2.49 -0.98
N TYR A 550 -11.43 2.26 -1.42
CA TYR A 550 -10.27 2.41 -0.54
C TYR A 550 -10.15 3.82 0.03
N PHE A 551 -10.40 4.86 -0.78
CA PHE A 551 -10.18 6.24 -0.35
C PHE A 551 -11.33 6.77 0.51
N THR A 552 -12.59 6.59 0.09
CA THR A 552 -13.75 7.16 0.79
C THR A 552 -14.23 6.28 1.94
N GLY A 553 -13.93 4.97 1.93
CA GLY A 553 -14.49 4.01 2.90
C GLY A 553 -15.95 3.64 2.62
N GLN A 554 -16.51 4.09 1.49
CA GLN A 554 -17.87 3.77 1.07
C GLN A 554 -18.02 2.29 0.73
N LEU A 555 -19.02 1.63 1.31
CA LEU A 555 -19.52 0.32 0.90
C LEU A 555 -20.61 0.50 -0.15
N PHE A 556 -20.38 -0.04 -1.35
CA PHE A 556 -21.37 -0.08 -2.42
C PHE A 556 -22.41 -1.19 -2.19
N ASP A 557 -23.61 -1.02 -2.73
CA ASP A 557 -24.67 -2.03 -2.63
C ASP A 557 -24.42 -3.16 -3.65
N ILE A 558 -23.62 -4.15 -3.23
CA ILE A 558 -23.16 -5.27 -4.06
C ILE A 558 -24.33 -5.97 -4.73
N ARG A 559 -25.37 -6.31 -3.96
CA ARG A 559 -26.55 -7.03 -4.45
C ARG A 559 -27.32 -6.20 -5.48
N LYS A 560 -27.57 -4.92 -5.19
CA LYS A 560 -28.35 -4.05 -6.08
C LYS A 560 -27.63 -3.78 -7.40
N ILE A 561 -26.33 -3.51 -7.36
CA ILE A 561 -25.53 -3.22 -8.56
C ILE A 561 -25.37 -4.48 -9.42
N THR A 562 -25.13 -5.64 -8.79
CA THR A 562 -25.07 -6.93 -9.50
C THR A 562 -26.38 -7.23 -10.21
N LYS A 563 -27.50 -7.10 -9.50
CA LYS A 563 -28.83 -7.26 -10.09
C LYS A 563 -29.09 -6.28 -11.24
N ALA A 564 -28.74 -5.01 -11.10
CA ALA A 564 -28.94 -4.02 -12.16
C ALA A 564 -28.15 -4.35 -13.43
N GLY A 565 -26.93 -4.88 -13.29
CA GLY A 565 -26.11 -5.35 -14.42
C GLY A 565 -26.74 -6.54 -15.14
N HIS A 566 -27.25 -7.51 -14.37
CA HIS A 566 -27.89 -8.72 -14.91
C HIS A 566 -29.25 -8.46 -15.55
N ASP A 567 -30.04 -7.55 -15.00
CA ASP A 567 -31.41 -7.24 -15.49
C ASP A 567 -31.42 -6.61 -16.90
N LYS A 568 -30.28 -6.16 -17.42
CA LYS A 568 -30.16 -5.73 -18.81
C LYS A 568 -30.43 -6.91 -19.73
N ALA A 569 -31.25 -6.71 -20.77
CA ALA A 569 -31.63 -7.74 -21.75
C ALA A 569 -30.44 -8.51 -22.34
N SER A 570 -29.30 -7.84 -22.32
CA SER A 570 -28.10 -8.25 -22.97
C SER A 570 -27.08 -8.84 -21.94
N GLY A 571 -27.32 -8.65 -20.63
CA GLY A 571 -26.59 -9.24 -19.50
C GLY A 571 -25.16 -8.76 -19.33
N CYS A 572 -24.92 -7.77 -18.46
CA CYS A 572 -23.56 -7.42 -18.07
C CYS A 572 -22.97 -8.54 -17.20
N ILE A 573 -21.66 -8.80 -17.33
CA ILE A 573 -20.94 -9.57 -16.32
C ILE A 573 -20.51 -8.63 -15.21
N VAL A 574 -20.77 -8.97 -13.94
CA VAL A 574 -20.50 -8.13 -12.77
C VAL A 574 -19.48 -8.77 -11.85
N GLY A 575 -18.34 -8.11 -11.70
CA GLY A 575 -17.25 -8.53 -10.83
C GLY A 575 -16.90 -7.53 -9.74
N TRP A 576 -16.32 -8.03 -8.65
CA TRP A 576 -16.02 -7.21 -7.47
C TRP A 576 -14.59 -7.37 -6.94
N ASN A 577 -13.94 -6.24 -6.62
CA ASN A 577 -12.73 -6.20 -5.81
C ASN A 577 -13.12 -6.16 -4.31
N LEU A 578 -12.83 -7.23 -3.57
CA LEU A 578 -13.16 -7.33 -2.14
C LEU A 578 -11.98 -6.99 -1.23
N ALA A 579 -10.93 -6.33 -1.71
CA ALA A 579 -9.72 -6.03 -0.93
C ALA A 579 -9.98 -5.30 0.39
N HIS A 580 -10.96 -4.40 0.42
CA HIS A 580 -11.37 -3.71 1.65
C HIS A 580 -12.61 -4.31 2.31
N ALA A 581 -13.20 -5.38 1.75
CA ALA A 581 -14.43 -6.00 2.25
C ALA A 581 -14.20 -7.39 2.88
N PHE A 582 -13.28 -8.20 2.33
CA PHE A 582 -12.92 -9.51 2.87
C PHE A 582 -12.44 -9.40 4.32
N ALA A 583 -13.04 -10.19 5.23
CA ALA A 583 -12.85 -10.13 6.68
C ALA A 583 -13.18 -8.77 7.35
N ASN A 584 -13.84 -7.84 6.65
CA ASN A 584 -14.29 -6.54 7.20
C ASN A 584 -15.81 -6.53 7.39
N ILE A 585 -16.56 -6.94 6.36
CA ILE A 585 -18.03 -7.01 6.37
C ILE A 585 -18.52 -8.43 6.06
N PRO A 586 -19.73 -8.81 6.48
CA PRO A 586 -20.38 -10.03 5.99
C PRO A 586 -20.57 -9.96 4.47
N LEU A 587 -20.28 -11.07 3.79
CA LEU A 587 -20.38 -11.21 2.33
C LEU A 587 -21.29 -12.40 1.99
N SER A 588 -21.97 -12.33 0.86
CA SER A 588 -22.86 -13.40 0.38
C SER A 588 -22.79 -13.53 -1.14
N LEU A 589 -21.59 -13.75 -1.68
CA LEU A 589 -21.32 -13.66 -3.12
C LEU A 589 -22.20 -14.58 -3.97
N HIS A 590 -22.47 -15.80 -3.52
CA HIS A 590 -23.35 -16.75 -4.22
C HIS A 590 -24.79 -16.24 -4.26
N GLU A 591 -25.36 -15.90 -3.11
CA GLU A 591 -26.75 -15.41 -3.01
C GLU A 591 -26.96 -14.05 -3.67
N TRP A 592 -25.91 -13.22 -3.75
CA TRP A 592 -25.95 -11.94 -4.45
C TRP A 592 -25.74 -12.07 -5.96
N ASP A 593 -25.56 -13.29 -6.45
CA ASP A 593 -25.33 -13.64 -7.84
C ASP A 593 -24.12 -12.92 -8.47
N VAL A 594 -23.05 -12.71 -7.69
CA VAL A 594 -21.83 -12.10 -8.23
C VAL A 594 -21.21 -13.05 -9.26
N ASP A 595 -20.79 -12.57 -10.44
CA ASP A 595 -20.20 -13.46 -11.45
C ASP A 595 -18.78 -13.91 -11.09
N PHE A 596 -17.96 -12.97 -10.64
CA PHE A 596 -16.61 -13.23 -10.16
C PHE A 596 -16.12 -12.18 -9.17
N ALA A 597 -15.12 -12.52 -8.36
CA ALA A 597 -14.50 -11.56 -7.45
C ALA A 597 -13.05 -11.96 -7.14
N CYS A 598 -12.26 -11.01 -6.67
CA CYS A 598 -10.94 -11.30 -6.10
C CYS A 598 -10.60 -10.36 -4.95
N TRP A 599 -9.71 -10.81 -4.07
CA TRP A 599 -9.27 -10.05 -2.89
C TRP A 599 -7.81 -10.32 -2.54
N CYS A 600 -7.29 -9.48 -1.65
CA CYS A 600 -6.01 -9.71 -0.99
C CYS A 600 -6.26 -10.21 0.44
N THR A 601 -5.29 -10.88 1.03
CA THR A 601 -5.42 -11.41 2.40
C THR A 601 -4.59 -10.64 3.44
N TYR A 602 -3.76 -9.69 3.03
CA TYR A 602 -2.82 -9.00 3.92
C TYR A 602 -3.40 -7.81 4.70
N LYS A 603 -4.66 -7.45 4.42
CA LYS A 603 -5.38 -6.35 5.09
C LYS A 603 -6.10 -6.86 6.34
N TYR A 604 -7.43 -6.88 6.32
CA TYR A 604 -8.26 -7.32 7.45
C TYR A 604 -8.04 -8.79 7.84
N SER A 605 -7.60 -9.65 6.91
CA SER A 605 -7.25 -11.04 7.18
C SER A 605 -5.76 -11.29 7.50
N CYS A 606 -4.99 -10.23 7.76
CA CYS A 606 -3.74 -10.30 8.52
C CYS A 606 -2.65 -11.29 8.02
N SER A 607 -2.62 -11.61 6.72
CA SER A 607 -1.70 -12.64 6.19
C SER A 607 -0.27 -12.18 5.88
N GLY A 608 0.13 -10.99 6.36
CA GLY A 608 1.45 -10.41 6.10
C GLY A 608 1.60 -9.82 4.69
N ALA A 609 2.56 -8.91 4.50
CA ALA A 609 2.69 -8.14 3.27
C ALA A 609 2.84 -9.03 2.03
N GLY A 610 1.93 -8.86 1.05
CA GLY A 610 1.93 -9.66 -0.18
C GLY A 610 1.40 -11.09 -0.01
N GLY A 611 0.66 -11.38 1.07
CA GLY A 611 0.02 -12.68 1.27
C GLY A 611 -0.90 -13.11 0.13
N ILE A 612 -1.23 -14.41 0.10
CA ILE A 612 -1.88 -15.07 -1.04
C ILE A 612 -3.21 -14.40 -1.42
N GLY A 613 -3.47 -14.24 -2.72
CA GLY A 613 -4.72 -13.70 -3.23
C GLY A 613 -5.89 -14.68 -3.09
N GLY A 614 -7.10 -14.14 -2.93
CA GLY A 614 -8.32 -14.93 -3.05
C GLY A 614 -9.01 -14.70 -4.39
N PHE A 615 -9.79 -15.69 -4.79
CA PHE A 615 -10.42 -15.78 -6.10
C PHE A 615 -11.81 -16.40 -5.96
N PHE A 616 -12.79 -15.85 -6.66
CA PHE A 616 -14.15 -16.37 -6.70
C PHE A 616 -14.68 -16.35 -8.14
N VAL A 617 -15.32 -17.43 -8.54
CA VAL A 617 -16.10 -17.55 -9.78
C VAL A 617 -17.37 -18.31 -9.45
N HIS A 618 -18.52 -17.73 -9.80
CA HIS A 618 -19.83 -18.30 -9.48
C HIS A 618 -20.04 -19.68 -10.10
N LYS A 619 -20.82 -20.52 -9.42
CA LYS A 619 -21.13 -21.91 -9.81
C LYS A 619 -21.74 -22.03 -11.20
N ARG A 620 -22.41 -20.98 -11.68
CA ARG A 620 -22.92 -20.91 -13.07
C ARG A 620 -21.82 -21.09 -14.12
N PHE A 621 -20.55 -20.88 -13.75
CA PHE A 621 -19.37 -21.07 -14.59
C PHE A 621 -18.56 -22.34 -14.23
N GLU A 622 -19.10 -23.23 -13.39
CA GLU A 622 -18.39 -24.41 -12.87
C GLU A 622 -17.92 -25.38 -13.98
N THR A 623 -18.73 -25.56 -15.02
CA THR A 623 -18.43 -26.40 -16.20
C THR A 623 -18.12 -25.56 -17.44
N ASP A 624 -17.82 -24.27 -17.26
CA ASP A 624 -17.55 -23.37 -18.36
C ASP A 624 -16.20 -23.75 -19.01
N ASN A 625 -16.14 -23.80 -20.34
CA ASN A 625 -14.94 -24.11 -21.13
C ASN A 625 -14.37 -22.88 -21.86
N ARG A 626 -14.71 -21.66 -21.44
CA ARG A 626 -14.17 -20.43 -22.01
C ARG A 626 -12.65 -20.39 -22.01
N GLU A 627 -12.11 -19.77 -23.05
CA GLU A 627 -10.67 -19.50 -23.17
C GLU A 627 -10.19 -18.66 -21.98
N ARG A 628 -9.18 -19.18 -21.28
CA ARG A 628 -8.55 -18.58 -20.10
C ARG A 628 -7.06 -18.91 -20.06
N MET A 629 -6.35 -18.28 -19.14
CA MET A 629 -4.97 -18.66 -18.84
C MET A 629 -4.97 -19.96 -18.03
N VAL A 630 -4.24 -20.96 -18.50
CA VAL A 630 -4.19 -22.30 -17.89
C VAL A 630 -2.76 -22.64 -17.46
N GLY A 631 -2.65 -23.43 -16.40
CA GLY A 631 -1.41 -24.05 -15.98
C GLY A 631 -1.70 -25.40 -15.34
N TRP A 632 -0.66 -26.19 -15.10
CA TRP A 632 -0.80 -27.58 -14.65
C TRP A 632 -1.53 -27.74 -13.30
N TRP A 633 -1.62 -26.68 -12.49
CA TRP A 633 -2.34 -26.73 -11.22
C TRP A 633 -3.85 -26.55 -11.34
N GLY A 634 -4.33 -26.12 -12.51
CA GLY A 634 -5.74 -26.11 -12.89
C GLY A 634 -6.19 -27.42 -13.53
N HIS A 635 -5.27 -28.38 -13.71
CA HIS A 635 -5.57 -29.75 -14.12
C HIS A 635 -6.10 -30.54 -12.91
N LYS A 636 -7.08 -31.43 -13.13
CA LYS A 636 -7.64 -32.32 -12.10
C LYS A 636 -6.58 -33.03 -11.28
N LYS A 637 -6.75 -32.99 -9.96
CA LYS A 637 -5.77 -33.52 -9.00
C LYS A 637 -5.42 -35.00 -9.24
N GLU A 638 -6.38 -35.80 -9.66
CA GLU A 638 -6.27 -37.26 -9.83
C GLU A 638 -5.32 -37.64 -10.98
N THR A 639 -5.26 -36.82 -12.03
CA THR A 639 -4.50 -37.10 -13.25
C THR A 639 -3.33 -36.15 -13.47
N ARG A 640 -3.19 -35.09 -12.65
CA ARG A 640 -2.15 -34.05 -12.76
C ARG A 640 -0.73 -34.61 -12.85
N PHE A 641 -0.41 -35.64 -12.08
CA PHE A 641 0.92 -36.23 -12.02
C PHE A 641 1.18 -37.33 -13.07
N ILE A 642 0.23 -37.59 -13.98
CA ILE A 642 0.46 -38.43 -15.16
C ILE A 642 1.36 -37.69 -16.16
N MET A 643 1.22 -36.37 -16.27
CA MET A 643 2.08 -35.50 -17.10
C MET A 643 2.12 -35.89 -18.59
N ASP A 644 1.01 -36.36 -19.15
CA ASP A 644 0.85 -36.72 -20.57
C ASP A 644 0.56 -35.52 -21.50
N ASN A 645 0.54 -34.31 -20.94
CA ASN A 645 0.16 -33.05 -21.59
C ASN A 645 -1.26 -33.03 -22.18
N GLN A 646 -2.14 -33.95 -21.75
CA GLN A 646 -3.56 -33.94 -22.10
C GLN A 646 -4.33 -33.17 -21.03
N LEU A 647 -4.51 -31.87 -21.23
CA LEU A 647 -5.17 -31.01 -20.25
C LEU A 647 -6.59 -31.50 -19.90
N ASP A 648 -6.80 -31.87 -18.64
CA ASP A 648 -8.10 -32.16 -18.06
C ASP A 648 -8.39 -31.13 -16.97
N LEU A 649 -9.11 -30.06 -17.32
CA LEU A 649 -9.37 -28.95 -16.42
C LEU A 649 -10.22 -29.38 -15.21
N ASP A 650 -9.83 -28.88 -14.05
CA ASP A 650 -10.62 -28.98 -12.83
C ASP A 650 -11.86 -28.06 -12.92
N ILE A 651 -12.87 -28.36 -12.12
CA ILE A 651 -14.15 -27.64 -12.15
C ILE A 651 -14.08 -26.34 -11.35
N GLY A 652 -14.94 -25.38 -11.70
CA GLY A 652 -15.10 -24.14 -10.93
C GLY A 652 -13.83 -23.30 -10.83
N ALA A 653 -13.63 -22.69 -9.66
CA ALA A 653 -12.48 -21.82 -9.41
C ALA A 653 -11.14 -22.58 -9.42
N ALA A 654 -11.14 -23.89 -9.13
CA ALA A 654 -9.93 -24.71 -9.16
C ALA A 654 -9.31 -24.76 -10.57
N GLY A 655 -10.13 -24.79 -11.62
CA GLY A 655 -9.68 -24.77 -13.02
C GLY A 655 -8.99 -23.46 -13.45
N TYR A 656 -9.01 -22.42 -12.63
CA TYR A 656 -8.27 -21.16 -12.85
C TYR A 656 -6.91 -21.11 -12.17
N ARG A 657 -6.55 -22.10 -11.34
CA ARG A 657 -5.22 -22.21 -10.72
C ARG A 657 -4.18 -22.45 -11.82
N ILE A 658 -3.05 -21.76 -11.73
CA ILE A 658 -1.98 -21.86 -12.74
C ILE A 658 -0.78 -22.65 -12.20
N SER A 659 -0.32 -22.29 -10.99
CA SER A 659 0.88 -22.85 -10.35
C SER A 659 0.56 -23.47 -9.00
N ASN A 660 1.51 -24.27 -8.48
CA ASN A 660 1.43 -24.78 -7.12
C ASN A 660 1.37 -23.64 -6.09
N PRO A 661 0.64 -23.82 -4.97
CA PRO A 661 0.46 -22.77 -3.98
C PRO A 661 1.78 -22.47 -3.25
N PRO A 662 2.13 -21.19 -3.03
CA PRO A 662 3.27 -20.83 -2.22
C PRO A 662 2.95 -21.07 -0.74
N MET A 663 3.28 -22.27 -0.24
CA MET A 663 2.91 -22.73 1.10
C MET A 663 3.21 -21.71 2.22
N MET A 664 4.35 -21.02 2.17
CA MET A 664 4.70 -20.03 3.20
C MET A 664 3.70 -18.86 3.28
N LEU A 665 2.99 -18.53 2.19
CA LEU A 665 1.93 -17.52 2.21
C LEU A 665 0.60 -18.04 2.75
N MET A 666 0.43 -19.36 2.84
CA MET A 666 -0.74 -19.99 3.46
C MET A 666 -0.67 -19.91 4.98
N VAL A 667 0.52 -20.05 5.56
CA VAL A 667 0.73 -20.12 7.02
C VAL A 667 0.11 -18.93 7.79
N PRO A 668 0.36 -17.65 7.43
CA PRO A 668 -0.26 -16.53 8.12
C PRO A 668 -1.79 -16.48 7.97
N LEU A 669 -2.32 -16.96 6.83
CA LEU A 669 -3.76 -17.02 6.60
C LEU A 669 -4.41 -18.14 7.44
N ILE A 670 -3.75 -19.28 7.60
CA ILE A 670 -4.17 -20.35 8.53
C ILE A 670 -4.20 -19.79 9.96
N ALA A 671 -3.14 -19.11 10.40
CA ALA A 671 -3.08 -18.47 11.72
C ALA A 671 -4.21 -17.44 11.92
N PHE A 672 -4.55 -16.67 10.88
CA PHE A 672 -5.68 -15.75 10.93
C PHE A 672 -7.01 -16.49 11.09
N LEU A 673 -7.22 -17.59 10.36
CA LEU A 673 -8.44 -18.39 10.47
C LEU A 673 -8.57 -19.09 11.83
N GLU A 674 -7.46 -19.49 12.46
CA GLU A 674 -7.46 -19.96 13.86
C GLU A 674 -8.03 -18.88 14.80
N VAL A 675 -7.64 -17.61 14.64
CA VAL A 675 -8.19 -16.50 15.43
C VAL A 675 -9.67 -16.28 15.10
N LEU A 676 -10.01 -16.28 13.82
CA LEU A 676 -11.37 -16.02 13.36
C LEU A 676 -12.36 -17.09 13.82
N SER A 677 -11.93 -18.35 13.94
CA SER A 677 -12.74 -19.46 14.44
C SER A 677 -13.27 -19.26 15.87
N LYS A 678 -12.68 -18.32 16.63
CA LYS A 678 -13.10 -17.94 17.99
C LYS A 678 -14.29 -16.97 18.01
N THR A 679 -14.79 -16.54 16.85
CA THR A 679 -15.87 -15.55 16.72
C THR A 679 -16.63 -15.74 15.39
N THR A 680 -17.55 -14.83 15.08
CA THR A 680 -18.28 -14.82 13.80
C THR A 680 -18.15 -13.47 13.10
N MET A 681 -18.31 -13.45 11.78
CA MET A 681 -18.31 -12.20 11.02
C MET A 681 -19.45 -11.25 11.44
N GLN A 682 -20.57 -11.78 11.92
CA GLN A 682 -21.69 -11.00 12.44
C GLN A 682 -21.29 -10.30 13.74
N ALA A 683 -20.67 -11.01 14.70
CA ALA A 683 -20.19 -10.41 15.94
C ALA A 683 -19.13 -9.32 15.68
N LEU A 684 -18.18 -9.60 14.78
CA LEU A 684 -17.16 -8.63 14.36
C LEU A 684 -17.77 -7.40 13.68
N ARG A 685 -18.81 -7.59 12.84
CA ARG A 685 -19.53 -6.49 12.19
C ARG A 685 -20.26 -5.61 13.21
N THR A 686 -20.94 -6.22 14.19
CA THR A 686 -21.57 -5.49 15.30
C THR A 686 -20.55 -4.64 16.05
N LYS A 687 -19.41 -5.23 16.44
CA LYS A 687 -18.32 -4.49 17.09
C LYS A 687 -17.80 -3.36 16.20
N SER A 688 -17.57 -3.60 14.91
CA SER A 688 -17.11 -2.56 13.97
C SER A 688 -18.07 -1.37 13.90
N MET A 689 -19.38 -1.62 13.80
CA MET A 689 -20.37 -0.53 13.75
C MET A 689 -20.33 0.34 15.01
N LEU A 690 -20.22 -0.28 16.18
CA LEU A 690 -20.14 0.44 17.47
C LEU A 690 -18.81 1.17 17.64
N LEU A 691 -17.69 0.50 17.35
CA LEU A 691 -16.34 1.03 17.52
C LEU A 691 -16.04 2.20 16.55
N THR A 692 -16.33 2.01 15.26
CA THR A 692 -16.19 3.08 14.26
C THR A 692 -17.26 4.16 14.47
N GLY A 693 -18.43 3.80 14.99
CA GLY A 693 -19.46 4.74 15.43
C GLY A 693 -19.04 5.63 16.59
N TYR A 694 -18.35 5.06 17.59
CA TYR A 694 -17.78 5.79 18.71
C TYR A 694 -16.68 6.77 18.24
N LEU A 695 -15.79 6.33 17.34
CA LEU A 695 -14.81 7.21 16.71
C LEU A 695 -15.50 8.39 15.98
N GLU A 696 -16.51 8.11 15.16
CA GLU A 696 -17.29 9.15 14.47
C GLU A 696 -17.95 10.13 15.46
N TYR A 697 -18.48 9.62 16.58
CA TYR A 697 -19.07 10.46 17.62
C TYR A 697 -18.04 11.44 18.19
N LEU A 698 -16.86 10.96 18.61
CA LEU A 698 -15.81 11.82 19.18
C LEU A 698 -15.27 12.83 18.17
N ILE A 699 -15.07 12.43 16.91
CA ILE A 699 -14.64 13.35 15.84
C ILE A 699 -15.67 14.45 15.64
N ASN A 700 -16.96 14.09 15.52
CA ASN A 700 -18.01 15.09 15.36
C ASN A 700 -18.09 16.01 16.59
N HIS A 701 -17.96 15.47 17.80
CA HIS A 701 -17.99 16.23 19.04
C HIS A 701 -16.85 17.25 19.13
N PHE A 702 -15.61 16.88 18.78
CA PHE A 702 -14.45 17.76 18.98
C PHE A 702 -14.00 18.54 17.75
N LEU A 703 -14.38 18.14 16.53
CA LEU A 703 -13.82 18.70 15.30
C LEU A 703 -14.86 19.16 14.26
N SER A 704 -16.13 18.81 14.42
CA SER A 704 -17.16 19.24 13.47
C SER A 704 -17.31 20.77 13.46
N PRO A 705 -17.46 21.40 12.28
CA PRO A 705 -17.77 22.83 12.15
C PRO A 705 -18.94 23.30 13.02
N SER A 706 -19.94 22.44 13.23
CA SER A 706 -21.18 22.75 13.94
C SER A 706 -21.12 22.42 15.43
N SER A 707 -20.02 21.86 15.94
CA SER A 707 -19.92 21.50 17.35
C SER A 707 -19.58 22.69 18.24
N LEU A 708 -20.33 22.85 19.32
CA LEU A 708 -20.03 23.82 20.39
C LEU A 708 -18.79 23.43 21.21
N ASN A 709 -18.38 22.15 21.16
CA ASN A 709 -17.22 21.62 21.87
C ASN A 709 -15.97 21.51 20.97
N ARG A 710 -16.00 22.20 19.82
CA ARG A 710 -14.90 22.18 18.86
C ARG A 710 -13.60 22.67 19.50
N ARG A 711 -12.52 21.93 19.30
CA ARG A 711 -11.19 22.17 19.93
C ARG A 711 -10.21 22.93 19.05
N THR A 712 -10.48 23.04 17.76
CA THR A 712 -9.68 23.81 16.80
C THR A 712 -10.41 25.10 16.42
N LYS A 713 -9.67 26.15 16.03
CA LYS A 713 -10.26 27.43 15.59
C LYS A 713 -10.32 27.55 14.07
N LYS A 714 -9.22 27.27 13.39
CA LYS A 714 -8.99 27.37 11.94
C LYS A 714 -8.99 26.02 11.24
N ILE A 715 -8.53 24.95 11.90
CA ILE A 715 -8.49 23.62 11.27
C ILE A 715 -9.88 22.99 11.27
N MET A 716 -10.40 22.67 10.09
CA MET A 716 -11.69 22.00 9.88
C MET A 716 -11.43 20.53 9.53
N CYS A 717 -12.29 19.64 10.02
CA CYS A 717 -12.28 18.22 9.69
C CYS A 717 -13.67 17.76 9.24
N ASN A 718 -13.76 17.20 8.04
CA ASN A 718 -14.96 16.60 7.47
C ASN A 718 -14.75 15.09 7.30
N ILE A 719 -15.73 14.28 7.69
CA ILE A 719 -15.73 12.84 7.42
C ILE A 719 -16.29 12.62 6.01
N ILE A 720 -15.47 12.11 5.09
CA ILE A 720 -15.93 11.84 3.71
C ILE A 720 -16.58 10.46 3.56
N THR A 721 -16.35 9.58 4.53
CA THR A 721 -17.01 8.27 4.60
C THR A 721 -18.50 8.44 4.88
N PRO A 722 -19.39 7.66 4.24
CA PRO A 722 -20.83 7.72 4.52
C PRO A 722 -21.13 7.54 6.01
N SER A 723 -22.01 8.40 6.54
CA SER A 723 -22.39 8.39 7.95
C SER A 723 -23.30 7.22 8.31
N ASP A 724 -24.05 6.68 7.35
CA ASP A 724 -24.84 5.45 7.52
C ASP A 724 -23.89 4.26 7.79
N PRO A 725 -23.95 3.62 8.98
CA PRO A 725 -23.09 2.49 9.32
C PRO A 725 -23.19 1.31 8.34
N GLU A 726 -24.31 1.15 7.62
CA GLU A 726 -24.45 0.11 6.59
C GLU A 726 -23.73 0.43 5.28
N GLN A 727 -23.33 1.68 5.07
CA GLN A 727 -22.66 2.13 3.85
C GLN A 727 -21.15 2.32 4.06
N ARG A 728 -20.57 1.70 5.09
CA ARG A 728 -19.14 1.71 5.39
C ARG A 728 -18.67 0.45 6.12
N GLY A 729 -17.36 0.21 6.07
CA GLY A 729 -16.66 -0.78 6.92
C GLY A 729 -16.02 -0.14 8.16
N CYS A 730 -14.91 -0.72 8.64
CA CYS A 730 -14.15 -0.20 9.79
C CYS A 730 -13.53 1.19 9.59
N GLN A 731 -13.24 1.60 8.34
CA GLN A 731 -12.50 2.81 8.02
C GLN A 731 -13.37 4.08 8.11
N LEU A 732 -12.81 5.16 8.66
CA LEU A 732 -13.24 6.53 8.40
C LEU A 732 -12.12 7.29 7.68
N SER A 733 -12.50 8.06 6.67
CA SER A 733 -11.61 8.98 5.97
C SER A 733 -11.93 10.41 6.40
N LEU A 734 -10.92 11.06 6.98
CA LEU A 734 -11.01 12.38 7.59
C LEU A 734 -10.28 13.39 6.71
N LYS A 735 -11.02 14.33 6.14
CA LYS A 735 -10.52 15.38 5.26
C LYS A 735 -10.34 16.67 6.05
N PHE A 736 -9.13 17.22 6.02
CA PHE A 736 -8.75 18.43 6.73
C PHE A 736 -8.57 19.62 5.78
N ASN A 737 -8.61 20.85 6.27
CA ASN A 737 -8.26 22.05 5.48
C ASN A 737 -6.78 22.49 5.66
N VAL A 738 -5.90 21.52 5.89
CA VAL A 738 -4.46 21.70 6.06
C VAL A 738 -3.70 20.71 5.20
N ASP A 739 -2.43 21.01 4.91
CA ASP A 739 -1.53 20.02 4.31
C ASP A 739 -1.40 18.83 5.26
N ILE A 740 -1.78 17.65 4.78
CA ILE A 740 -1.82 16.46 5.61
C ILE A 740 -0.46 16.01 6.10
N SER A 741 0.63 16.45 5.44
CA SER A 741 1.99 16.10 5.85
C SER A 741 2.35 16.66 7.23
N LEU A 742 1.84 17.85 7.58
CA LEU A 742 2.04 18.47 8.90
C LEU A 742 1.35 17.65 9.99
N LEU A 743 0.06 17.38 9.81
CA LEU A 743 -0.73 16.63 10.77
C LEU A 743 -0.25 15.18 10.91
N TYR A 744 0.09 14.53 9.79
CA TYR A 744 0.62 13.17 9.81
C TYR A 744 1.95 13.08 10.55
N GLY A 745 2.85 14.05 10.38
CA GLY A 745 4.12 14.10 11.11
C GLY A 745 3.90 14.10 12.62
N GLU A 746 3.01 14.96 13.11
CA GLU A 746 2.67 15.05 14.54
C GLU A 746 2.00 13.78 15.11
N LEU A 747 1.17 13.11 14.31
CA LEU A 747 0.56 11.84 14.67
C LEU A 747 1.60 10.72 14.80
N VAL A 748 2.54 10.63 13.84
CA VAL A 748 3.62 9.64 13.88
C VAL A 748 4.51 9.86 15.10
N ARG A 749 4.85 11.11 15.45
CA ARG A 749 5.63 11.42 16.67
C ARG A 749 4.96 10.88 17.94
N ARG A 750 3.62 10.80 17.97
CA ARG A 750 2.82 10.29 19.08
C ARG A 750 2.49 8.79 18.97
N GLY A 751 3.15 8.06 18.07
CA GLY A 751 2.99 6.62 17.94
C GLY A 751 1.67 6.17 17.32
N VAL A 752 1.02 7.06 16.56
CA VAL A 752 -0.19 6.75 15.80
C VAL A 752 0.20 6.21 14.43
N VAL A 753 -0.26 5.00 14.13
CA VAL A 753 -0.11 4.37 12.81
C VAL A 753 -1.43 4.42 12.08
N VAL A 754 -1.55 5.37 11.17
CA VAL A 754 -2.69 5.59 10.27
C VAL A 754 -2.17 5.74 8.84
N ASP A 755 -3.08 5.81 7.87
CA ASP A 755 -2.70 6.02 6.48
C ASP A 755 -3.06 7.44 6.02
N LYS A 756 -2.18 8.08 5.23
CA LYS A 756 -2.42 9.43 4.66
C LYS A 756 -2.68 9.37 3.17
N ARG A 757 -3.52 10.27 2.68
CA ARG A 757 -3.80 10.45 1.25
C ARG A 757 -3.76 11.93 0.93
N TYR A 758 -2.90 12.28 -0.01
CA TYR A 758 -2.76 13.65 -0.45
C TYR A 758 -4.02 14.15 -1.18
N PRO A 759 -4.32 15.46 -1.08
CA PRO A 759 -3.55 16.46 -0.32
C PRO A 759 -3.85 16.51 1.18
N ASP A 760 -5.00 15.99 1.62
CA ASP A 760 -5.67 16.48 2.84
C ASP A 760 -6.41 15.41 3.67
N VAL A 761 -6.21 14.11 3.41
CA VAL A 761 -6.99 13.04 4.05
C VAL A 761 -6.14 12.10 4.92
N ILE A 762 -6.63 11.78 6.12
CA ILE A 762 -6.17 10.62 6.92
C ILE A 762 -7.26 9.54 6.91
N ARG A 763 -6.87 8.30 6.62
CA ARG A 763 -7.73 7.11 6.78
C ARG A 763 -7.42 6.46 8.12
N VAL A 764 -8.40 6.48 9.03
CA VAL A 764 -8.32 5.88 10.37
C VAL A 764 -9.19 4.64 10.37
N THR A 765 -8.64 3.49 10.73
CA THR A 765 -9.36 2.20 10.67
C THR A 765 -9.22 1.44 11.99
N PRO A 766 -10.14 1.64 12.95
CA PRO A 766 -10.28 0.74 14.08
C PRO A 766 -10.81 -0.62 13.62
N VAL A 767 -9.95 -1.63 13.56
CA VAL A 767 -10.28 -2.99 13.15
C VAL A 767 -10.91 -3.75 14.32
N HIS A 768 -12.09 -4.33 14.09
CA HIS A 768 -12.90 -5.05 15.08
C HIS A 768 -12.18 -6.19 15.82
N LEU A 769 -11.20 -6.85 15.19
CA LEU A 769 -10.46 -7.98 15.76
C LEU A 769 -9.57 -7.59 16.94
N TYR A 770 -8.95 -6.41 16.88
CA TYR A 770 -7.85 -6.10 17.77
C TYR A 770 -7.88 -4.68 18.31
N ASN A 771 -8.52 -3.71 17.65
CA ASN A 771 -8.75 -2.40 18.26
C ASN A 771 -9.91 -2.43 19.26
N ASN A 772 -9.87 -1.47 20.18
CA ASN A 772 -10.80 -1.33 21.29
C ASN A 772 -11.15 0.17 21.46
N TYR A 773 -12.10 0.49 22.34
CA TYR A 773 -12.59 1.85 22.56
C TYR A 773 -11.53 2.74 23.22
N THR A 774 -10.67 2.18 24.10
CA THR A 774 -9.54 2.94 24.65
C THR A 774 -8.50 3.31 23.57
N ASP A 775 -8.23 2.47 22.57
CA ASP A 775 -7.41 2.83 21.41
C ASP A 775 -8.03 4.00 20.62
N VAL A 776 -9.36 4.03 20.48
CA VAL A 776 -10.08 5.16 19.85
C VAL A 776 -9.90 6.45 20.66
N HIS A 777 -9.99 6.37 21.99
CA HIS A 777 -9.76 7.52 22.87
C HIS A 777 -8.30 8.01 22.80
N ARG A 778 -7.33 7.09 22.86
CA ARG A 778 -5.90 7.37 22.69
C ARG A 778 -5.62 8.04 21.34
N PHE A 779 -6.24 7.54 20.26
CA PHE A 779 -6.17 8.17 18.94
C PHE A 779 -6.73 9.60 18.97
N MET A 780 -7.92 9.81 19.53
CA MET A 780 -8.54 11.14 19.59
C MET A 780 -7.71 12.14 20.38
N ARG A 781 -7.11 11.73 21.51
CA ARG A 781 -6.17 12.57 22.27
C ARG A 781 -4.98 12.97 21.41
N ALA A 782 -4.30 11.99 20.80
CA ALA A 782 -3.15 12.25 19.94
C ALA A 782 -3.50 13.13 18.73
N LEU A 783 -4.68 12.96 18.14
CA LEU A 783 -5.18 13.80 17.04
C LEU A 783 -5.40 15.24 17.50
N LEU A 784 -6.05 15.45 18.63
CA LEU A 784 -6.29 16.79 19.18
C LEU A 784 -4.98 17.50 19.53
N ASP A 785 -4.05 16.83 20.18
CA ASP A 785 -2.74 17.39 20.51
C ASP A 785 -1.96 17.76 19.24
N SER A 786 -2.01 16.89 18.23
CA SER A 786 -1.38 17.15 16.92
C SER A 786 -1.99 18.36 16.22
N LEU A 787 -3.32 18.49 16.25
CA LEU A 787 -4.03 19.63 15.66
C LEU A 787 -3.70 20.94 16.36
N ILE A 788 -3.57 20.94 17.69
CA ILE A 788 -3.17 22.14 18.47
C ILE A 788 -1.77 22.61 18.04
N VAL A 789 -0.81 21.69 17.87
CA VAL A 789 0.53 22.02 17.39
C VAL A 789 0.48 22.60 15.98
N VAL A 790 -0.18 21.93 15.04
CA VAL A 790 -0.28 22.38 13.64
C VAL A 790 -1.01 23.73 13.52
N GLU A 791 -2.02 23.97 14.35
CA GLU A 791 -2.73 25.25 14.39
C GLU A 791 -1.86 26.37 14.95
N GLY A 792 -1.12 26.10 16.04
CA GLY A 792 -0.19 27.05 16.64
C GLY A 792 0.97 27.43 15.73
N ASP A 793 1.49 26.48 14.93
CA ASP A 793 2.54 26.76 13.94
C ASP A 793 2.01 27.50 12.69
N ARG A 794 0.70 27.45 12.43
CA ARG A 794 0.05 28.29 11.41
C ARG A 794 -0.22 29.72 11.89
N GLU A 795 -0.27 29.94 13.20
CA GLU A 795 -0.47 31.25 13.81
C GLU A 795 0.84 32.04 13.95
N LYS A 796 1.97 31.34 14.07
CA LYS A 796 3.32 31.91 13.98
C LYS A 796 3.69 32.21 12.53
#